data_AF-A0A839T2Q8-F1
#
_entry.id   AF-A0A839T2Q8-F1
#
_cell.length_a   1.000
_cell.length_b   1.000
_cell.length_c   1.000
_cell.angle_alpha   90.00
_cell.angle_beta   90.00
_cell.angle_gamma   90.00
#
_symmetry.space_group_name_H-M   'P 1'
#
loop_
_entity.id
_entity.type
_entity.pdbx_description
1 polymer ?
#
loop_
_entity_poly.entity_id
_entity_poly.type
_entity_poly.pdbx_seq_one_letter_code
_entity_poly.pdbx_strand_id
1 'polypeptide(L)'
;MSQFTPAEQPATDGSSPKEDDKPGAALAAPVESSDKEDDALKKRWEHLRKAYPQDTLPPELEKWGLALSGGGIRSATLCFGVLRGLAENKLLHRFDYLSTVSGGGYIGAALGRLYQAGQDAKQVEEGLAKKGTTLLWWLRSNGRYLKAAGRQDLGMAFASALRGCIASLFEVSVLLLLVAAVAVAPAVALKTFLGDRYPEIANYFWWWACLIPIAYGAIAIARYWFFGLNDSTAESAKKRTSSIYRHKRTENLATSLWWLLILAGLACLYQASEYLLKHGQQEDSSLGLTAAVTNITSLVGLLTVLRLQLPRLQRTFEQTRSVALKLGTRNFVNVCGLLVLAVLLLLLTMLTLDFIQPVSTSSQLLGRLDLAWLNATAPALRWIFLLVFVLLCFWVRRTNFEVVNFSSLHNYYRARIERAYISVGNYAPASKEQSPRFPETPLQERTRGITEQVHPLLRPDGGDDTPLSGYQPHKHGGPIHLISCCINQTVDDRTGNYNADRKGIAMTVSALGLETGTRSPIPWPGNTDTLSRWVAISGAAASSGMGSRTSPGAAVLLFLTGFRLGYWFKVPGHITDGLQRTRNPIPETLGKAFLDIASKTFPRVATVAFELLARFPGLRAPVWYLSDGGHFDNTGVYALLKRKLKVIVLVDAGADPDYRFEDLENLVRKARIDYDATIDFSAAPTDAACGAFGDFAKATPGQPCLLSGRITYHDRSVGTLLVAKPRLLADMPLDLRAYGEREKDSGFPQQSIGDQFFDEAQWESYHQLGRLIGLRITRQLIANCHHHCQWPGTA
;
A
#
# COMPACT_ATOMS: atom_id res chain seq x y z
N MET A 1 -43.99 20.10 -51.16
CA MET A 1 -43.74 19.23 -52.32
C MET A 1 -43.50 17.82 -51.77
N SER A 2 -44.58 17.08 -51.50
CA SER A 2 -45.16 16.07 -52.41
C SER A 2 -44.12 15.01 -52.80
N GLN A 3 -44.13 13.88 -52.09
CA GLN A 3 -44.68 12.60 -52.57
C GLN A 3 -43.73 11.92 -53.57
N PHE A 4 -43.29 10.69 -53.27
CA PHE A 4 -43.49 9.56 -54.17
C PHE A 4 -43.39 8.22 -53.41
N THR A 5 -44.36 7.38 -53.72
CA THR A 5 -44.76 6.07 -53.20
C THR A 5 -43.97 4.91 -53.88
N PRO A 6 -44.15 3.64 -53.44
CA PRO A 6 -43.22 2.52 -53.62
C PRO A 6 -43.60 1.52 -54.73
N ALA A 7 -42.61 0.72 -55.16
CA ALA A 7 -42.70 -0.60 -55.81
C ALA A 7 -41.25 -1.15 -55.83
N GLU A 8 -40.90 -2.43 -55.70
CA GLU A 8 -41.57 -3.71 -55.86
C GLU A 8 -40.63 -4.78 -55.24
N GLN A 9 -41.18 -5.84 -54.63
CA GLN A 9 -40.41 -7.04 -54.26
C GLN A 9 -40.13 -7.89 -55.51
N PRO A 10 -39.13 -8.78 -55.43
CA PRO A 10 -39.49 -10.19 -55.55
C PRO A 10 -38.90 -11.06 -54.42
N ALA A 11 -39.73 -12.00 -53.96
CA ALA A 11 -39.36 -13.21 -53.23
C ALA A 11 -38.52 -14.12 -54.17
N THR A 12 -37.69 -15.08 -53.79
CA THR A 12 -37.57 -16.03 -52.66
C THR A 12 -36.13 -16.56 -52.70
N ASP A 13 -35.50 -16.86 -51.56
CA ASP A 13 -35.19 -18.25 -51.20
C ASP A 13 -34.38 -18.34 -49.90
N GLY A 14 -34.72 -19.37 -49.12
CA GLY A 14 -34.26 -19.55 -47.76
C GLY A 14 -32.83 -20.05 -47.67
N SER A 15 -32.10 -19.47 -46.73
CA SER A 15 -31.21 -20.21 -45.84
C SER A 15 -30.85 -19.30 -44.68
N SER A 16 -31.11 -19.77 -43.47
CA SER A 16 -30.81 -19.08 -42.23
C SER A 16 -29.31 -19.15 -41.91
N PRO A 17 -28.66 -18.02 -41.59
CA PRO A 17 -27.48 -18.02 -40.76
C PRO A 17 -27.79 -17.33 -39.42
N LYS A 18 -27.41 -18.02 -38.35
CA LYS A 18 -27.49 -17.60 -36.94
C LYS A 18 -26.96 -16.18 -36.76
N GLU A 19 -27.80 -15.31 -36.18
CA GLU A 19 -27.36 -14.05 -35.56
C GLU A 19 -26.64 -14.37 -34.24
N ASP A 20 -25.31 -14.27 -34.25
CA ASP A 20 -24.51 -14.05 -33.05
C ASP A 20 -23.45 -13.01 -33.39
N ASP A 21 -23.72 -11.73 -33.10
CA ASP A 21 -22.74 -10.77 -32.57
C ASP A 21 -23.37 -9.37 -32.44
N LYS A 22 -24.02 -9.12 -31.30
CA LYS A 22 -24.11 -7.78 -30.71
C LYS A 22 -23.23 -7.78 -29.46
N PRO A 23 -22.27 -6.83 -29.30
CA PRO A 23 -21.62 -6.63 -28.01
C PRO A 23 -22.60 -5.91 -27.08
N GLY A 24 -23.55 -6.67 -26.55
CA GLY A 24 -24.46 -6.26 -25.48
C GLY A 24 -23.73 -6.28 -24.15
N ALA A 25 -23.83 -5.17 -23.43
CA ALA A 25 -23.31 -4.99 -22.09
C ALA A 25 -23.67 -6.15 -21.16
N ALA A 26 -22.65 -6.86 -20.65
CA ALA A 26 -22.79 -7.71 -19.48
C ALA A 26 -22.80 -6.83 -18.21
N LEU A 27 -23.90 -6.12 -18.02
CA LEU A 27 -24.35 -5.64 -16.71
C LEU A 27 -25.21 -6.74 -16.09
N ALA A 28 -24.95 -7.02 -14.82
CA ALA A 28 -25.72 -7.83 -13.86
C ALA A 28 -25.41 -9.33 -13.73
N ALA A 29 -24.65 -9.64 -12.67
CA ALA A 29 -25.22 -10.38 -11.55
C ALA A 29 -24.80 -9.68 -10.23
N PRO A 30 -25.62 -8.79 -9.63
CA PRO A 30 -25.62 -8.65 -8.19
C PRO A 30 -26.37 -9.86 -7.59
N VAL A 31 -26.13 -10.24 -6.34
CA VAL A 31 -27.21 -10.61 -5.39
C VAL A 31 -26.68 -11.12 -4.04
N GLU A 32 -25.68 -12.03 -3.92
CA GLU A 32 -25.41 -12.62 -2.59
C GLU A 32 -24.70 -11.72 -1.54
N SER A 33 -23.93 -10.72 -1.95
CA SER A 33 -23.13 -9.90 -1.00
C SER A 33 -23.80 -8.62 -0.53
N SER A 34 -24.72 -8.05 -1.34
CA SER A 34 -25.57 -6.93 -0.91
C SER A 34 -26.47 -7.36 0.25
N ASP A 35 -27.00 -8.58 0.18
CA ASP A 35 -27.92 -9.13 1.17
C ASP A 35 -27.29 -9.23 2.57
N LYS A 36 -26.00 -9.59 2.66
CA LYS A 36 -25.31 -9.68 3.97
C LYS A 36 -25.06 -8.33 4.62
N GLU A 37 -24.74 -7.32 3.82
CA GLU A 37 -24.55 -5.97 4.33
C GLU A 37 -25.87 -5.33 4.77
N ASP A 38 -26.93 -5.51 3.97
CA ASP A 38 -28.26 -5.04 4.32
C ASP A 38 -28.84 -5.79 5.54
N ASP A 39 -28.57 -7.10 5.69
CA ASP A 39 -28.91 -7.86 6.91
C ASP A 39 -28.14 -7.36 8.15
N ALA A 40 -26.85 -7.05 8.00
CA ALA A 40 -26.05 -6.47 9.08
C ALA A 40 -26.58 -5.10 9.53
N LEU A 41 -27.02 -4.27 8.59
CA LEU A 41 -27.67 -2.99 8.89
C LEU A 41 -29.01 -3.17 9.61
N LYS A 42 -29.86 -4.08 9.14
CA LYS A 42 -31.17 -4.37 9.79
C LYS A 42 -30.98 -4.76 11.26
N LYS A 43 -30.04 -5.68 11.53
CA LYS A 43 -29.71 -6.11 12.89
C LYS A 43 -29.20 -4.95 13.75
N ARG A 44 -28.37 -4.08 13.18
CA ARG A 44 -27.90 -2.87 13.84
C ARG A 44 -29.07 -1.95 14.22
N TRP A 45 -29.97 -1.69 13.30
CA TRP A 45 -31.13 -0.82 13.51
C TRP A 45 -32.10 -1.37 14.55
N GLU A 46 -32.34 -2.69 14.57
CA GLU A 46 -33.10 -3.35 15.63
C GLU A 46 -32.50 -3.12 17.01
N HIS A 47 -31.18 -3.18 17.13
CA HIS A 47 -30.47 -2.89 18.37
C HIS A 47 -30.63 -1.41 18.77
N LEU A 48 -30.46 -0.49 17.81
CA LEU A 48 -30.58 0.95 18.06
C LEU A 48 -31.99 1.36 18.51
N ARG A 49 -33.05 0.78 17.94
CA ARG A 49 -34.43 1.05 18.40
C ARG A 49 -34.63 0.72 19.87
N LYS A 50 -33.97 -0.34 20.35
CA LYS A 50 -34.03 -0.74 21.77
C LYS A 50 -33.21 0.21 22.65
N ALA A 51 -32.01 0.58 22.21
CA ALA A 51 -31.11 1.45 22.98
C ALA A 51 -31.55 2.93 23.00
N TYR A 52 -32.21 3.40 21.92
CA TYR A 52 -32.64 4.79 21.72
C TYR A 52 -34.12 4.87 21.29
N PRO A 53 -35.09 4.54 22.17
CA PRO A 53 -36.51 4.54 21.82
C PRO A 53 -37.07 5.94 21.52
N GLN A 54 -36.37 7.00 21.95
CA GLN A 54 -36.77 8.39 21.77
C GLN A 54 -36.22 9.03 20.48
N ASP A 55 -35.34 8.34 19.73
CA ASP A 55 -34.83 8.90 18.48
C ASP A 55 -35.86 8.72 17.36
N THR A 56 -36.46 9.84 16.95
CA THR A 56 -37.60 9.90 16.03
C THR A 56 -37.23 9.76 14.56
N LEU A 57 -35.93 9.76 14.20
CA LEU A 57 -35.48 9.51 12.83
C LEU A 57 -35.30 8.00 12.63
N PRO A 58 -36.13 7.33 11.81
CA PRO A 58 -35.94 5.92 11.49
C PRO A 58 -34.54 5.72 10.89
N PRO A 59 -33.71 4.83 11.45
CA PRO A 59 -32.36 4.57 10.93
C PRO A 59 -32.35 4.10 9.46
N GLU A 60 -33.48 3.56 8.99
CA GLU A 60 -33.66 2.97 7.67
C GLU A 60 -33.83 3.98 6.54
N LEU A 61 -34.25 5.21 6.84
CA LEU A 61 -34.59 6.20 5.82
C LEU A 61 -33.34 6.91 5.26
N GLU A 62 -32.25 6.97 6.02
CA GLU A 62 -31.02 7.67 5.64
C GLU A 62 -29.77 6.95 6.15
N LYS A 63 -28.99 6.34 5.24
CA LYS A 63 -27.70 5.72 5.60
C LYS A 63 -26.62 6.79 5.77
N TRP A 64 -25.95 6.81 6.92
CA TRP A 64 -24.90 7.77 7.25
C TRP A 64 -23.52 7.10 7.32
N GLY A 65 -22.48 7.82 6.90
CA GLY A 65 -21.10 7.34 6.92
C GLY A 65 -20.15 8.31 7.61
N LEU A 66 -19.25 7.77 8.43
CA LEU A 66 -18.13 8.49 9.01
C LEU A 66 -16.83 7.99 8.36
N ALA A 67 -16.06 8.90 7.77
CA ALA A 67 -14.74 8.62 7.21
C ALA A 67 -13.65 9.22 8.10
N LEU A 68 -12.70 8.39 8.53
CA LEU A 68 -11.52 8.80 9.29
C LEU A 68 -10.28 8.61 8.42
N SER A 69 -9.68 9.72 7.98
CA SER A 69 -8.58 9.71 7.02
C SER A 69 -7.29 9.12 7.60
N GLY A 70 -6.30 8.89 6.74
CA GLY A 70 -4.96 8.50 7.16
C GLY A 70 -4.14 9.65 7.75
N GLY A 71 -2.93 9.31 8.24
CA GLY A 71 -2.00 10.25 8.90
C GLY A 71 -1.27 9.70 10.13
N GLY A 72 -1.28 8.37 10.32
CA GLY A 72 -0.65 7.71 11.47
C GLY A 72 -1.22 8.17 12.82
N ILE A 73 -0.37 8.27 13.85
CA ILE A 73 -0.84 8.64 15.19
C ILE A 73 -1.54 10.00 15.26
N ARG A 74 -1.09 11.00 14.47
CA ARG A 74 -1.75 12.31 14.39
C ARG A 74 -3.23 12.16 14.07
N SER A 75 -3.53 11.38 13.03
CA SER A 75 -4.91 11.09 12.63
C SER A 75 -5.66 10.32 13.71
N ALA A 76 -5.06 9.27 14.28
CA ALA A 76 -5.69 8.49 15.33
C ALA A 76 -6.13 9.36 16.53
N THR A 77 -5.26 10.27 16.97
CA THR A 77 -5.50 11.17 18.10
C THR A 77 -6.53 12.26 17.80
N LEU A 78 -6.43 12.92 16.63
CA LEU A 78 -7.41 13.93 16.22
C LEU A 78 -8.79 13.30 16.03
N CYS A 79 -8.87 12.17 15.32
CA CYS A 79 -10.11 11.45 15.09
C CYS A 79 -10.72 10.94 16.40
N PHE A 80 -9.90 10.51 17.38
CA PHE A 80 -10.41 10.16 18.71
C PHE A 80 -11.11 11.36 19.37
N GLY A 81 -10.51 12.54 19.31
CA GLY A 81 -11.14 13.78 19.74
C GLY A 81 -12.49 14.01 19.06
N VAL A 82 -12.54 13.92 17.73
CA VAL A 82 -13.78 14.11 16.96
C VAL A 82 -14.85 13.10 17.38
N LEU A 83 -14.51 11.82 17.53
CA LEU A 83 -15.43 10.77 17.99
C LEU A 83 -16.02 11.11 19.37
N ARG A 84 -15.22 11.65 20.28
CA ARG A 84 -15.71 12.10 21.59
C ARG A 84 -16.65 13.32 21.46
N GLY A 85 -16.32 14.29 20.62
CA GLY A 85 -17.22 15.43 20.35
C GLY A 85 -18.56 15.00 19.74
N LEU A 86 -18.54 14.03 18.81
CA LEU A 86 -19.76 13.42 18.25
C LEU A 86 -20.56 12.67 19.31
N ALA A 87 -19.90 11.96 20.22
CA ALA A 87 -20.53 11.26 21.32
C ALA A 87 -21.16 12.24 22.35
N GLU A 88 -20.48 13.35 22.66
CA GLU A 88 -21.03 14.43 23.50
C GLU A 88 -22.29 15.05 22.88
N ASN A 89 -22.35 15.13 21.55
CA ASN A 89 -23.52 15.57 20.79
C ASN A 89 -24.58 14.47 20.59
N LYS A 90 -24.38 13.25 21.11
CA LYS A 90 -25.24 12.07 20.89
C LYS A 90 -25.51 11.82 19.40
N LEU A 91 -24.46 11.86 18.59
CA LEU A 91 -24.53 11.63 17.13
C LEU A 91 -23.81 10.36 16.70
N LEU A 92 -22.97 9.77 17.55
CA LEU A 92 -22.10 8.66 17.16
C LEU A 92 -22.92 7.44 16.73
N HIS A 93 -24.03 7.17 17.41
CA HIS A 93 -24.93 6.06 17.09
C HIS A 93 -25.66 6.23 15.73
N ARG A 94 -25.65 7.41 15.10
CA ARG A 94 -26.31 7.64 13.81
C ARG A 94 -25.51 7.12 12.62
N PHE A 95 -24.20 6.95 12.75
CA PHE A 95 -23.36 6.48 11.66
C PHE A 95 -23.50 4.97 11.45
N ASP A 96 -23.98 4.56 10.28
CA ASP A 96 -24.10 3.15 9.89
C ASP A 96 -22.77 2.56 9.46
N TYR A 97 -21.95 3.38 8.82
CA TYR A 97 -20.64 2.99 8.30
C TYR A 97 -19.53 3.81 8.93
N LEU A 98 -18.44 3.13 9.22
CA LEU A 98 -17.18 3.74 9.61
C LEU A 98 -16.14 3.32 8.58
N SER A 99 -15.73 4.22 7.69
CA SER A 99 -14.62 3.97 6.78
C SER A 99 -13.33 4.57 7.30
N THR A 100 -12.26 3.80 7.28
CA THR A 100 -11.00 4.22 7.86
C THR A 100 -9.82 3.95 6.92
N VAL A 101 -8.82 4.81 7.05
CA VAL A 101 -7.52 4.68 6.38
C VAL A 101 -6.42 4.87 7.41
N SER A 102 -5.40 4.02 7.39
CA SER A 102 -4.16 4.21 8.14
C SER A 102 -4.40 4.53 9.63
N GLY A 103 -3.94 5.69 10.11
CA GLY A 103 -4.17 6.18 11.48
C GLY A 103 -5.65 6.23 11.92
N GLY A 104 -6.57 6.59 11.01
CA GLY A 104 -8.00 6.50 11.27
C GLY A 104 -8.46 5.07 11.56
N GLY A 105 -7.76 4.08 10.99
CA GLY A 105 -8.00 2.66 11.24
C GLY A 105 -7.61 2.23 12.65
N TYR A 106 -6.62 2.88 13.28
CA TYR A 106 -6.21 2.54 14.65
C TYR A 106 -7.35 2.85 15.60
N ILE A 107 -7.85 4.08 15.54
CA ILE A 107 -8.93 4.52 16.41
C ILE A 107 -10.28 3.94 16.00
N GLY A 108 -10.53 3.71 14.71
CA GLY A 108 -11.75 3.05 14.27
C GLY A 108 -11.81 1.58 14.71
N ALA A 109 -10.68 0.87 14.70
CA ALA A 109 -10.59 -0.48 15.24
C ALA A 109 -10.82 -0.48 16.76
N ALA A 110 -10.18 0.45 17.49
CA ALA A 110 -10.40 0.66 18.91
C ALA A 110 -11.89 0.89 19.22
N LEU A 111 -12.53 1.82 18.49
CA LEU A 111 -13.96 2.11 18.61
C LEU A 111 -14.80 0.85 18.39
N GLY A 112 -14.62 0.13 17.29
CA GLY A 112 -15.41 -1.07 17.03
C GLY A 112 -15.13 -2.19 18.03
N ARG A 113 -13.95 -2.25 18.66
CA ARG A 113 -13.63 -3.20 19.74
C ARG A 113 -14.35 -2.85 21.04
N LEU A 114 -14.86 -1.63 21.22
CA LEU A 114 -15.71 -1.30 22.37
C LEU A 114 -17.13 -1.86 22.22
N TYR A 115 -17.60 -2.10 20.98
CA TYR A 115 -18.92 -2.69 20.71
C TYR A 115 -18.87 -4.22 20.79
N GLN A 116 -19.01 -4.76 21.99
CA GLN A 116 -18.98 -6.20 22.27
C GLN A 116 -20.13 -6.64 23.17
N ALA A 117 -20.24 -7.94 23.39
CA ALA A 117 -21.20 -8.50 24.33
C ALA A 117 -21.03 -7.83 25.72
N GLY A 118 -22.11 -7.28 26.26
CA GLY A 118 -22.11 -6.53 27.53
C GLY A 118 -21.88 -5.03 27.40
N GLN A 119 -21.73 -4.47 26.20
CA GLN A 119 -21.77 -3.03 25.93
C GLN A 119 -22.70 -2.72 24.77
N ASP A 120 -23.79 -2.00 25.03
CA ASP A 120 -24.68 -1.50 23.98
C ASP A 120 -24.16 -0.19 23.36
N ALA A 121 -24.76 0.24 22.26
CA ALA A 121 -24.34 1.45 21.57
C ALA A 121 -24.43 2.72 22.43
N LYS A 122 -25.38 2.75 23.36
CA LYS A 122 -25.59 3.88 24.26
C LYS A 122 -24.50 3.97 25.31
N GLN A 123 -24.11 2.84 25.91
CA GLN A 123 -23.01 2.75 26.86
C GLN A 123 -21.67 3.15 26.23
N VAL A 124 -21.43 2.75 24.98
CA VAL A 124 -20.23 3.16 24.24
C VAL A 124 -20.22 4.67 23.98
N GLU A 125 -21.33 5.24 23.52
CA GLU A 125 -21.46 6.68 23.29
C GLU A 125 -21.30 7.49 24.58
N GLU A 126 -22.01 7.12 25.65
CA GLU A 126 -21.90 7.78 26.96
C GLU A 126 -20.49 7.65 27.55
N GLY A 127 -19.87 6.48 27.43
CA GLY A 127 -18.51 6.22 27.90
C GLY A 127 -17.46 7.06 27.17
N LEU A 128 -17.61 7.26 25.85
CA LEU A 128 -16.72 8.13 25.07
C LEU A 128 -16.90 9.61 25.43
N ALA A 129 -18.14 10.03 25.72
CA ALA A 129 -18.45 11.41 26.14
C ALA A 129 -17.92 11.73 27.55
N LYS A 130 -17.82 10.73 28.44
CA LYS A 130 -17.28 10.93 29.80
C LYS A 130 -15.85 11.46 29.79
N LYS A 131 -15.56 12.34 30.75
CA LYS A 131 -14.20 12.80 31.04
C LYS A 131 -13.52 11.80 31.98
N GLY A 132 -12.22 11.58 31.80
CA GLY A 132 -11.42 10.80 32.76
C GLY A 132 -11.62 9.29 32.74
N THR A 133 -12.00 8.69 31.61
CA THR A 133 -12.12 7.23 31.50
C THR A 133 -10.76 6.53 31.43
N THR A 134 -10.74 5.24 31.77
CA THR A 134 -9.55 4.38 31.63
C THR A 134 -9.07 4.32 30.18
N LEU A 135 -9.99 4.34 29.20
CA LEU A 135 -9.69 4.41 27.77
C LEU A 135 -8.89 5.68 27.42
N LEU A 136 -9.36 6.84 27.87
CA LEU A 136 -8.69 8.12 27.62
C LEU A 136 -7.29 8.14 28.23
N TRP A 137 -7.15 7.65 29.47
CA TRP A 137 -5.85 7.51 30.11
C TRP A 137 -4.93 6.54 29.36
N TRP A 138 -5.45 5.39 28.93
CA TRP A 138 -4.67 4.38 28.24
C TRP A 138 -4.12 4.90 26.91
N LEU A 139 -4.97 5.49 26.06
CA LEU A 139 -4.55 6.00 24.76
C LEU A 139 -3.58 7.19 24.89
N ARG A 140 -3.80 8.07 25.89
CA ARG A 140 -2.88 9.19 26.19
C ARG A 140 -1.51 8.68 26.65
N SER A 141 -1.49 7.77 27.62
CA SER A 141 -0.25 7.24 28.20
C SER A 141 0.55 6.39 27.21
N ASN A 142 -0.15 5.80 26.23
CA ASN A 142 0.45 4.98 25.18
C ASN A 142 0.54 5.71 23.83
N GLY A 143 0.52 7.05 23.81
CA GLY A 143 0.76 7.85 22.61
C GLY A 143 2.12 7.55 21.95
N ARG A 144 3.11 7.08 22.71
CA ARG A 144 4.39 6.59 22.15
C ARG A 144 4.39 5.08 21.90
N TYR A 145 3.31 4.52 21.35
CA TYR A 145 3.11 3.08 21.22
C TYR A 145 4.27 2.32 20.53
N LEU A 146 4.98 2.96 19.60
CA LEU A 146 6.17 2.39 18.94
C LEU A 146 7.44 2.34 19.82
N LYS A 147 7.47 3.12 20.92
CA LYS A 147 8.59 3.23 21.88
C LYS A 147 8.06 3.46 23.30
N ALA A 148 7.24 2.54 23.80
CA ALA A 148 6.55 2.69 25.08
C ALA A 148 7.48 2.50 26.30
N ALA A 149 8.52 1.65 26.22
CA ALA A 149 9.44 1.39 27.35
C ALA A 149 10.84 2.03 27.22
N GLY A 150 10.98 3.12 26.45
CA GLY A 150 12.23 3.87 26.39
C GLY A 150 13.41 3.08 25.79
N ARG A 151 14.50 2.87 26.55
CA ARG A 151 15.76 2.26 26.08
C ARG A 151 15.65 0.75 25.80
N GLN A 152 14.85 0.00 26.56
CA GLN A 152 14.68 -1.44 26.34
C GLN A 152 13.95 -1.73 25.01
N ASP A 153 12.96 -0.91 24.67
CA ASP A 153 12.22 -0.99 23.41
C ASP A 153 13.10 -0.70 22.17
N LEU A 154 14.05 0.23 22.30
CA LEU A 154 15.03 0.53 21.25
C LEU A 154 15.86 -0.71 20.89
N GLY A 155 16.24 -1.53 21.87
CA GLY A 155 16.98 -2.77 21.65
C GLY A 155 16.18 -3.82 20.87
N MET A 156 14.91 -4.05 21.23
CA MET A 156 14.04 -5.01 20.52
C MET A 156 13.67 -4.55 19.10
N ALA A 157 13.37 -3.25 18.94
CA ALA A 157 13.13 -2.65 17.64
C ALA A 157 14.37 -2.76 16.75
N PHE A 158 15.56 -2.49 17.31
CA PHE A 158 16.84 -2.63 16.62
C PHE A 158 17.13 -4.08 16.23
N ALA A 159 16.94 -5.04 17.13
CA ALA A 159 17.14 -6.46 16.83
C ALA A 159 16.17 -6.95 15.75
N SER A 160 14.89 -6.55 15.83
CA SER A 160 13.87 -6.88 14.82
C SER A 160 14.21 -6.28 13.45
N ALA A 161 14.68 -5.03 13.45
CA ALA A 161 15.19 -4.36 12.27
C ALA A 161 16.39 -5.13 11.69
N LEU A 162 17.46 -5.32 12.46
CA LEU A 162 18.69 -5.99 12.02
C LEU A 162 18.38 -7.37 11.42
N ARG A 163 17.55 -8.17 12.09
CA ARG A 163 17.08 -9.47 11.59
C ARG A 163 16.41 -9.34 10.21
N GLY A 164 15.50 -8.37 10.05
CA GLY A 164 14.82 -8.11 8.77
C GLY A 164 15.77 -7.65 7.66
N CYS A 165 16.78 -6.84 7.99
CA CYS A 165 17.82 -6.38 7.06
C CYS A 165 18.67 -7.55 6.57
N ILE A 166 19.19 -8.37 7.49
CA ILE A 166 20.00 -9.55 7.16
C ILE A 166 19.18 -10.52 6.31
N ALA A 167 17.93 -10.79 6.67
CA ALA A 167 17.05 -11.66 5.90
C ALA A 167 16.80 -11.10 4.49
N SER A 168 16.51 -9.80 4.36
CA SER A 168 16.27 -9.17 3.05
C SER A 168 17.53 -9.18 2.18
N LEU A 169 18.69 -8.82 2.74
CA LEU A 169 19.99 -8.89 2.06
C LEU A 169 20.29 -10.31 1.59
N PHE A 170 20.02 -11.33 2.41
CA PHE A 170 20.22 -12.71 2.01
C PHE A 170 19.32 -13.12 0.84
N GLU A 171 18.04 -12.75 0.85
CA GLU A 171 17.12 -13.03 -0.27
C GLU A 171 17.59 -12.34 -1.56
N VAL A 172 17.99 -11.07 -1.48
CA VAL A 172 18.50 -10.33 -2.64
C VAL A 172 19.80 -10.94 -3.12
N SER A 173 20.74 -11.25 -2.24
CA SER A 173 22.03 -11.82 -2.61
C SER A 173 21.88 -13.16 -3.32
N VAL A 174 20.97 -14.05 -2.88
CA VAL A 174 20.73 -15.32 -3.59
C VAL A 174 20.18 -15.07 -4.99
N LEU A 175 19.27 -14.11 -5.15
CA LEU A 175 18.73 -13.73 -6.47
C LEU A 175 19.81 -13.12 -7.37
N LEU A 176 20.64 -12.21 -6.85
CA LEU A 176 21.72 -11.58 -7.60
C LEU A 176 22.88 -12.55 -7.89
N LEU A 177 23.12 -13.54 -7.02
CA LEU A 177 24.08 -14.63 -7.27
C LEU A 177 23.65 -15.48 -8.46
N LEU A 178 22.34 -15.69 -8.69
CA LEU A 178 21.87 -16.33 -9.93
C LEU A 178 22.26 -15.50 -11.15
N VAL A 179 22.06 -14.17 -11.09
CA VAL A 179 22.40 -13.25 -12.19
C VAL A 179 23.92 -13.24 -12.44
N ALA A 180 24.71 -13.19 -11.37
CA ALA A 180 26.17 -13.27 -11.42
C ALA A 180 26.64 -14.60 -12.01
N ALA A 181 26.08 -15.73 -11.58
CA ALA A 181 26.41 -17.06 -12.13
C ALA A 181 26.12 -17.13 -13.63
N VAL A 182 25.00 -16.57 -14.09
CA VAL A 182 24.67 -16.47 -15.52
C VAL A 182 25.65 -15.56 -16.26
N ALA A 183 25.99 -14.39 -15.69
CA ALA A 183 26.92 -13.44 -16.29
C ALA A 183 28.31 -14.04 -16.53
N VAL A 184 28.76 -14.93 -15.65
CA VAL A 184 30.09 -15.56 -15.71
C VAL A 184 30.10 -16.86 -16.52
N ALA A 185 28.94 -17.50 -16.72
CA ALA A 185 28.83 -18.83 -17.35
C ALA A 185 29.58 -18.98 -18.70
N PRO A 186 29.50 -18.03 -19.65
CA PRO A 186 30.21 -18.18 -20.93
C PRO A 186 31.72 -18.23 -20.77
N ALA A 187 32.28 -17.41 -19.88
CA ALA A 187 33.71 -17.39 -19.61
C ALA A 187 34.18 -18.73 -19.03
N VAL A 188 33.40 -19.32 -18.11
CA VAL A 188 33.69 -20.64 -17.52
C VAL A 188 33.63 -21.73 -18.58
N ALA A 189 32.58 -21.76 -19.39
CA ALA A 189 32.40 -22.76 -20.44
C ALA A 189 33.54 -22.70 -21.46
N LEU A 190 33.86 -21.50 -21.95
CA LEU A 190 34.93 -21.29 -22.94
C LEU A 190 36.31 -21.62 -22.36
N LYS A 191 36.60 -21.23 -21.11
CA LYS A 191 37.87 -21.56 -20.45
C LYS A 191 38.01 -23.06 -20.19
N THR A 192 36.92 -23.74 -19.87
CA THR A 192 36.89 -25.20 -19.68
C THR A 192 37.10 -25.94 -21.00
N PHE A 193 36.52 -25.45 -22.10
CA PHE A 193 36.63 -26.10 -23.40
C PHE A 193 37.95 -25.80 -24.13
N LEU A 194 38.46 -24.57 -24.00
CA LEU A 194 39.65 -24.11 -24.73
C LEU A 194 40.95 -24.28 -23.94
N GLY A 195 40.89 -24.45 -22.62
CA GLY A 195 42.08 -24.61 -21.76
C GLY A 195 43.07 -23.46 -21.94
N ASP A 196 44.35 -23.78 -22.13
CA ASP A 196 45.43 -22.80 -22.37
C ASP A 196 45.29 -22.04 -23.69
N ARG A 197 44.42 -22.50 -24.60
CA ARG A 197 44.13 -21.81 -25.87
C ARG A 197 43.05 -20.74 -25.73
N TYR A 198 42.65 -20.39 -24.50
CA TYR A 198 41.64 -19.38 -24.23
C TYR A 198 42.07 -18.01 -24.78
N PRO A 199 41.45 -17.51 -25.87
CA PRO A 199 41.87 -16.27 -26.48
C PRO A 199 41.30 -15.09 -25.69
N GLU A 200 42.04 -13.99 -25.54
CA GLU A 200 41.56 -12.79 -24.83
C GLU A 200 40.24 -12.24 -25.41
N ILE A 201 39.99 -12.47 -26.70
CA ILE A 201 38.75 -12.07 -27.38
C ILE A 201 37.49 -12.75 -26.80
N ALA A 202 37.65 -13.90 -26.13
CA ALA A 202 36.56 -14.62 -25.47
C ALA A 202 36.02 -13.90 -24.23
N ASN A 203 36.79 -12.97 -23.64
CA ASN A 203 36.30 -12.10 -22.55
C ASN A 203 35.19 -11.15 -23.02
N TYR A 204 35.11 -10.87 -24.33
CA TYR A 204 34.11 -10.00 -24.93
C TYR A 204 32.87 -10.76 -25.43
N PHE A 205 32.63 -12.01 -24.99
CA PHE A 205 31.50 -12.85 -25.40
C PHE A 205 30.16 -12.11 -25.43
N TRP A 206 29.83 -11.36 -24.37
CA TRP A 206 28.56 -10.64 -24.27
C TRP A 206 28.42 -9.52 -25.30
N TRP A 207 29.53 -8.89 -25.72
CA TRP A 207 29.53 -7.93 -26.82
C TRP A 207 29.27 -8.62 -28.16
N TRP A 208 29.84 -9.80 -28.38
CA TRP A 208 29.52 -10.62 -29.56
C TRP A 208 28.06 -11.05 -29.57
N ALA A 209 27.51 -11.43 -28.41
CA ALA A 209 26.11 -11.79 -28.27
C ALA A 209 25.16 -10.63 -28.63
N CYS A 210 25.58 -9.37 -28.45
CA CYS A 210 24.80 -8.19 -28.85
C CYS A 210 24.60 -8.09 -30.38
N LEU A 211 25.43 -8.75 -31.19
CA LEU A 211 25.24 -8.77 -32.65
C LEU A 211 23.93 -9.46 -33.06
N ILE A 212 23.43 -10.41 -32.26
CA ILE A 212 22.17 -11.13 -32.53
C ILE A 212 20.97 -10.18 -32.49
N PRO A 213 20.68 -9.46 -31.38
CA PRO A 213 19.58 -8.50 -31.38
C PRO A 213 19.82 -7.31 -32.31
N ILE A 214 21.06 -6.90 -32.58
CA ILE A 214 21.36 -5.86 -33.57
C ILE A 214 20.95 -6.33 -34.97
N ALA A 215 21.36 -7.53 -35.39
CA ALA A 215 21.00 -8.10 -36.68
C ALA A 215 19.48 -8.30 -36.80
N TYR A 216 18.84 -8.83 -35.75
CA TYR A 216 17.39 -8.99 -35.72
C TYR A 216 16.66 -7.64 -35.78
N GLY A 217 17.13 -6.63 -35.04
CA GLY A 217 16.60 -5.27 -35.07
C GLY A 217 16.78 -4.61 -36.43
N ALA A 218 17.94 -4.78 -37.06
CA ALA A 218 18.21 -4.31 -38.43
C ALA A 218 17.29 -4.98 -39.45
N ILE A 219 17.03 -6.29 -39.33
CA ILE A 219 16.05 -7.00 -40.16
C ILE A 219 14.64 -6.46 -39.89
N ALA A 220 14.28 -6.18 -38.64
CA ALA A 220 12.97 -5.61 -38.29
C ALA A 220 12.78 -4.20 -38.87
N ILE A 221 13.81 -3.35 -38.80
CA ILE A 221 13.86 -2.02 -39.41
C ILE A 221 13.79 -2.13 -40.94
N ALA A 222 14.60 -3.00 -41.56
CA ALA A 222 14.59 -3.20 -43.01
C ALA A 222 13.23 -3.71 -43.49
N ARG A 223 12.60 -4.64 -42.76
CA ARG A 223 11.21 -5.07 -43.00
C ARG A 223 10.22 -3.92 -42.88
N TYR A 224 10.39 -3.03 -41.90
CA TYR A 224 9.54 -1.87 -41.69
C TYR A 224 9.62 -0.88 -42.88
N TRP A 225 10.83 -0.54 -43.33
CA TRP A 225 11.07 0.48 -44.34
C TRP A 225 10.98 -0.02 -45.79
N PHE A 226 11.50 -1.21 -46.11
CA PHE A 226 11.60 -1.70 -47.49
C PHE A 226 10.46 -2.63 -47.91
N PHE A 227 9.81 -3.32 -46.96
CA PHE A 227 8.69 -4.24 -47.23
C PHE A 227 7.35 -3.66 -46.74
N GLY A 228 7.19 -2.33 -46.85
CA GLY A 228 5.97 -1.61 -46.53
C GLY A 228 4.98 -1.59 -47.71
N LEU A 229 3.81 -2.22 -47.51
CA LEU A 229 2.57 -2.07 -48.30
C LEU A 229 2.57 -2.52 -49.78
N ASN A 230 3.21 -3.64 -50.15
CA ASN A 230 3.13 -4.20 -51.51
C ASN A 230 2.15 -5.39 -51.65
N ASP A 231 0.92 -5.26 -51.14
CA ASP A 231 -0.19 -6.17 -51.48
C ASP A 231 -1.42 -5.32 -51.85
N SER A 232 -1.83 -5.37 -53.11
CA SER A 232 -2.72 -4.42 -53.78
C SER A 232 -4.17 -4.90 -53.95
N THR A 233 -4.77 -5.54 -52.94
CA THR A 233 -6.19 -5.94 -53.01
C THR A 233 -6.90 -5.75 -51.64
N ALA A 234 -8.05 -5.06 -51.65
CA ALA A 234 -8.97 -4.75 -50.53
C ALA A 234 -8.58 -3.62 -49.54
N GLU A 235 -9.14 -2.43 -49.77
CA GLU A 235 -8.78 -1.15 -49.13
C GLU A 235 -9.42 -0.91 -47.73
N SER A 236 -10.56 -1.53 -47.43
CA SER A 236 -11.27 -1.34 -46.16
C SER A 236 -10.79 -2.28 -45.02
N ALA A 237 -10.36 -3.50 -45.34
CA ALA A 237 -9.67 -4.38 -44.40
C ALA A 237 -8.25 -3.85 -44.07
N LYS A 238 -7.60 -3.20 -45.05
CA LYS A 238 -6.22 -2.70 -45.03
C LYS A 238 -5.90 -1.72 -43.90
N LYS A 239 -6.82 -0.80 -43.55
CA LYS A 239 -6.57 0.18 -42.47
C LYS A 239 -6.50 -0.48 -41.09
N ARG A 240 -7.32 -1.51 -40.85
CA ARG A 240 -7.34 -2.27 -39.59
C ARG A 240 -6.14 -3.21 -39.48
N THR A 241 -5.69 -3.82 -40.59
CA THR A 241 -4.53 -4.74 -40.59
C THR A 241 -3.19 -3.99 -40.61
N SER A 242 -3.10 -2.83 -41.26
CA SER A 242 -1.88 -2.00 -41.31
C SER A 242 -1.41 -1.51 -39.93
N SER A 243 -2.34 -1.12 -39.05
CA SER A 243 -1.99 -0.73 -37.67
C SER A 243 -1.50 -1.92 -36.85
N ILE A 244 -2.10 -3.11 -37.03
CA ILE A 244 -1.69 -4.36 -36.38
C ILE A 244 -0.27 -4.77 -36.82
N TYR A 245 0.03 -4.73 -38.13
CA TYR A 245 1.36 -5.04 -38.63
C TYR A 245 2.41 -4.02 -38.18
N ARG A 246 2.08 -2.73 -38.16
CA ARG A 246 2.97 -1.69 -37.59
C ARG A 246 3.24 -1.95 -36.12
N HIS A 247 2.21 -2.23 -35.33
CA HIS A 247 2.34 -2.55 -33.91
C HIS A 247 3.24 -3.76 -33.67
N LYS A 248 3.02 -4.87 -34.39
CA LYS A 248 3.82 -6.10 -34.23
C LYS A 248 5.28 -5.91 -34.65
N ARG A 249 5.55 -5.10 -35.68
CA ARG A 249 6.92 -4.75 -36.09
C ARG A 249 7.60 -3.86 -35.04
N THR A 250 6.90 -2.88 -34.48
CA THR A 250 7.40 -2.05 -33.37
C THR A 250 7.64 -2.88 -32.11
N GLU A 251 6.79 -3.85 -31.81
CA GLU A 251 6.97 -4.79 -30.68
C GLU A 251 8.23 -5.66 -30.87
N ASN A 252 8.46 -6.17 -32.09
CA ASN A 252 9.69 -6.91 -32.41
C ASN A 252 10.95 -6.04 -32.24
N LEU A 253 10.90 -4.79 -32.73
CA LEU A 253 12.00 -3.84 -32.54
C LEU A 253 12.23 -3.53 -31.06
N ALA A 254 11.18 -3.23 -30.30
CA ALA A 254 11.27 -3.00 -28.87
C ALA A 254 11.85 -4.21 -28.12
N THR A 255 11.43 -5.43 -28.48
CA THR A 255 11.97 -6.68 -27.94
C THR A 255 13.46 -6.81 -28.24
N SER A 256 13.90 -6.48 -29.46
CA SER A 256 15.31 -6.49 -29.84
C SER A 256 16.14 -5.49 -29.03
N LEU A 257 15.62 -4.27 -28.82
CA LEU A 257 16.28 -3.25 -28.02
C LEU A 257 16.38 -3.65 -26.54
N TRP A 258 15.35 -4.29 -25.99
CA TRP A 258 15.39 -4.83 -24.63
C TRP A 258 16.47 -5.90 -24.47
N TRP A 259 16.56 -6.85 -25.42
CA TRP A 259 17.62 -7.86 -25.39
C TRP A 259 19.01 -7.25 -25.56
N LEU A 260 19.16 -6.26 -26.44
CA LEU A 260 20.41 -5.51 -26.58
C LEU A 260 20.82 -4.85 -25.26
N LEU A 261 19.89 -4.20 -24.56
CA LEU A 261 20.17 -3.57 -23.26
C LEU A 261 20.55 -4.61 -22.19
N ILE A 262 19.88 -5.76 -22.15
CA ILE A 262 20.20 -6.84 -21.21
C ILE A 262 21.61 -7.38 -21.47
N LEU A 263 21.94 -7.71 -22.72
CA LEU A 263 23.24 -8.28 -23.08
C LEU A 263 24.37 -7.26 -22.90
N ALA A 264 24.16 -5.99 -23.27
CA ALA A 264 25.11 -4.92 -23.02
C ALA A 264 25.32 -4.69 -21.52
N GLY A 265 24.25 -4.77 -20.72
CA GLY A 265 24.33 -4.71 -19.26
C GLY A 265 25.18 -5.84 -18.68
N LEU A 266 25.01 -7.08 -19.15
CA LEU A 266 25.84 -8.22 -18.76
C LEU A 266 27.30 -8.04 -19.21
N ALA A 267 27.53 -7.48 -20.40
CA ALA A 267 28.87 -7.18 -20.91
C ALA A 267 29.60 -6.17 -20.02
N CYS A 268 28.95 -5.04 -19.71
CA CYS A 268 29.48 -4.04 -18.79
C CYS A 268 29.74 -4.61 -17.40
N LEU A 269 28.81 -5.41 -16.87
CA LEU A 269 28.94 -6.02 -15.55
C LEU A 269 30.14 -6.98 -15.48
N TYR A 270 30.27 -7.88 -16.45
CA TYR A 270 31.38 -8.82 -16.53
C TYR A 270 32.72 -8.08 -16.68
N GLN A 271 32.81 -7.14 -17.63
CA GLN A 271 34.05 -6.43 -17.90
C GLN A 271 34.51 -5.54 -16.75
N ALA A 272 33.58 -4.84 -16.10
CA ALA A 272 33.86 -4.04 -14.91
C ALA A 272 34.36 -4.93 -13.75
N SER A 273 33.72 -6.10 -13.56
CA SER A 273 34.13 -7.04 -12.52
C SER A 273 35.54 -7.58 -12.77
N GLU A 274 35.85 -7.98 -14.01
CA GLU A 274 37.17 -8.48 -14.41
C GLU A 274 38.25 -7.39 -14.28
N TYR A 275 37.96 -6.17 -14.75
CA TYR A 275 38.88 -5.03 -14.66
C TYR A 275 39.26 -4.71 -13.21
N LEU A 276 38.26 -4.63 -12.32
CA LEU A 276 38.47 -4.34 -10.91
C LEU A 276 39.26 -5.44 -10.19
N LEU A 277 39.00 -6.72 -10.52
CA LEU A 277 39.77 -7.83 -9.97
C LEU A 277 41.24 -7.80 -10.42
N LYS A 278 41.50 -7.53 -11.71
CA LYS A 278 42.86 -7.45 -12.26
C LYS A 278 43.68 -6.32 -11.62
N HIS A 279 43.11 -5.12 -11.52
CA HIS A 279 43.82 -3.96 -10.97
C HIS A 279 43.89 -3.98 -9.44
N GLY A 280 42.91 -4.58 -8.77
CA GLY A 280 42.91 -4.74 -7.31
C GLY A 280 43.92 -5.75 -6.78
N GLN A 281 44.48 -6.62 -7.62
CA GLN A 281 45.56 -7.55 -7.24
C GLN A 281 46.97 -6.97 -7.43
N GLN A 282 47.10 -5.84 -8.12
CA GLN A 282 48.39 -5.27 -8.51
C GLN A 282 48.96 -4.29 -7.45
N GLU A 283 48.09 -3.75 -6.58
CA GLU A 283 48.48 -3.05 -5.36
C GLU A 283 48.49 -4.05 -4.20
N ASP A 284 49.62 -4.20 -3.50
CA ASP A 284 50.04 -5.18 -2.48
C ASP A 284 49.11 -5.32 -1.23
N SER A 285 47.82 -5.37 -1.45
CA SER A 285 46.76 -5.19 -0.47
C SER A 285 45.73 -6.30 -0.64
N SER A 286 45.23 -6.81 0.48
CA SER A 286 44.27 -7.91 0.59
C SER A 286 42.87 -7.55 0.04
N LEU A 287 42.78 -7.06 -1.18
CA LEU A 287 41.65 -6.29 -1.73
C LEU A 287 40.66 -7.12 -2.58
N GLY A 288 40.86 -8.44 -2.71
CA GLY A 288 39.89 -9.33 -3.37
C GLY A 288 38.72 -9.70 -2.46
N LEU A 289 38.84 -10.83 -1.76
CA LEU A 289 37.77 -11.34 -0.90
C LEU A 289 37.60 -10.54 0.41
N THR A 290 38.71 -10.11 1.04
CA THR A 290 38.68 -9.33 2.29
C THR A 290 38.06 -7.96 2.08
N ALA A 291 38.44 -7.21 1.03
CA ALA A 291 37.77 -5.94 0.76
C ALA A 291 36.33 -6.14 0.25
N ALA A 292 36.00 -7.20 -0.50
CA ALA A 292 34.61 -7.49 -0.83
C ALA A 292 33.76 -7.80 0.42
N VAL A 293 34.27 -8.61 1.36
CA VAL A 293 33.63 -8.87 2.65
C VAL A 293 33.55 -7.59 3.49
N THR A 294 34.62 -6.82 3.62
CA THR A 294 34.65 -5.52 4.32
C THR A 294 33.72 -4.50 3.66
N ASN A 295 33.56 -4.52 2.34
CA ASN A 295 32.64 -3.65 1.61
C ASN A 295 31.19 -4.08 1.80
N ILE A 296 30.90 -5.38 1.85
CA ILE A 296 29.56 -5.88 2.21
C ILE A 296 29.25 -5.56 3.68
N THR A 297 30.19 -5.76 4.61
CA THR A 297 30.02 -5.38 6.02
C THR A 297 29.88 -3.87 6.19
N SER A 298 30.64 -3.07 5.44
CA SER A 298 30.53 -1.61 5.40
C SER A 298 29.22 -1.15 4.76
N LEU A 299 28.72 -1.85 3.74
CA LEU A 299 27.42 -1.59 3.12
C LEU A 299 26.28 -1.98 4.06
N VAL A 300 26.36 -3.11 4.75
CA VAL A 300 25.42 -3.50 5.82
C VAL A 300 25.46 -2.46 6.94
N GLY A 301 26.65 -2.01 7.34
CA GLY A 301 26.86 -0.94 8.31
C GLY A 301 26.25 0.38 7.86
N LEU A 302 26.50 0.80 6.62
CA LEU A 302 25.95 2.01 6.00
C LEU A 302 24.43 1.91 5.86
N LEU A 303 23.90 0.80 5.37
CA LEU A 303 22.46 0.56 5.28
C LEU A 303 21.83 0.55 6.66
N THR A 304 22.52 0.04 7.69
CA THR A 304 22.08 0.06 9.10
C THR A 304 22.13 1.47 9.68
N VAL A 305 23.16 2.27 9.39
CA VAL A 305 23.29 3.66 9.81
C VAL A 305 22.27 4.53 9.09
N LEU A 306 22.17 4.44 7.77
CA LEU A 306 21.10 5.06 6.98
C LEU A 306 19.75 4.67 7.54
N ARG A 307 19.59 3.42 7.98
CA ARG A 307 18.36 2.95 8.61
C ARG A 307 18.08 3.60 9.97
N LEU A 308 19.08 3.75 10.81
CA LEU A 308 18.95 4.42 12.11
C LEU A 308 18.72 5.94 11.95
N GLN A 309 19.29 6.52 10.90
CA GLN A 309 19.20 7.95 10.61
C GLN A 309 18.04 8.30 9.68
N LEU A 310 17.41 7.34 8.98
CA LEU A 310 16.32 7.61 8.02
C LEU A 310 15.17 8.42 8.62
N PRO A 311 14.69 8.12 9.85
CA PRO A 311 13.63 8.92 10.47
C PRO A 311 14.09 10.34 10.85
N ARG A 312 15.38 10.52 11.18
CA ARG A 312 15.95 11.85 11.46
C ARG A 312 16.19 12.64 10.19
N LEU A 313 16.73 11.98 9.15
CA LEU A 313 16.87 12.54 7.81
C LEU A 313 15.51 12.95 7.27
N GLN A 314 14.46 12.12 7.40
CA GLN A 314 13.09 12.49 7.04
C GLN A 314 12.62 13.74 7.79
N ARG A 315 12.85 13.85 9.11
CA ARG A 315 12.54 15.06 9.89
C ARG A 315 13.32 16.29 9.40
N THR A 316 14.61 16.16 9.10
CA THR A 316 15.45 17.26 8.61
C THR A 316 15.07 17.66 7.17
N PHE A 317 14.76 16.69 6.30
CA PHE A 317 14.30 16.88 4.92
C PHE A 317 12.92 17.53 4.85
N GLU A 318 12.03 17.26 5.81
CA GLU A 318 10.71 17.91 5.91
C GLU A 318 10.82 19.34 6.49
N GLN A 319 11.77 19.60 7.40
CA GLN A 319 12.00 20.93 7.96
C GLN A 319 12.77 21.89 7.02
N THR A 320 13.59 21.38 6.08
CA THR A 320 14.33 22.21 5.12
C THR A 320 13.62 22.28 3.75
N ARG A 321 12.39 22.80 3.75
CA ARG A 321 11.63 23.06 2.51
C ARG A 321 12.24 24.20 1.64
N SER A 322 13.23 24.94 2.15
CA SER A 322 13.77 26.14 1.49
C SER A 322 15.05 25.94 0.65
N VAL A 323 15.74 24.79 0.71
CA VAL A 323 17.03 24.60 -0.01
C VAL A 323 17.02 23.42 -1.01
N ALA A 324 15.99 22.57 -0.99
CA ALA A 324 15.90 21.36 -1.83
C ALA A 324 15.38 21.62 -3.26
N LEU A 325 15.94 22.60 -3.98
CA LEU A 325 15.65 22.83 -5.40
C LEU A 325 16.89 22.58 -6.25
N LYS A 326 16.92 21.41 -6.93
CA LYS A 326 17.23 21.28 -8.39
C LYS A 326 17.26 19.84 -8.92
N LEU A 327 17.37 18.81 -8.07
CA LEU A 327 16.97 17.44 -8.41
C LEU A 327 15.92 17.01 -7.38
N GLY A 328 14.67 16.83 -7.81
CA GLY A 328 13.58 16.42 -6.92
C GLY A 328 14.01 15.24 -6.05
N THR A 329 13.86 15.36 -4.73
CA THR A 329 14.32 14.38 -3.72
C THR A 329 13.93 12.95 -4.05
N ARG A 330 12.77 12.75 -4.69
CA ARG A 330 12.31 11.45 -5.21
C ARG A 330 13.24 10.85 -6.28
N ASN A 331 13.71 11.66 -7.22
CA ASN A 331 14.64 11.21 -8.26
C ASN A 331 16.00 10.86 -7.66
N PHE A 332 16.47 11.62 -6.68
CA PHE A 332 17.70 11.31 -5.94
C PHE A 332 17.58 9.95 -5.23
N VAL A 333 16.53 9.73 -4.43
CA VAL A 333 16.27 8.45 -3.76
C VAL A 333 16.17 7.29 -4.77
N ASN A 334 15.51 7.53 -5.91
CA ASN A 334 15.39 6.53 -6.96
C ASN A 334 16.75 6.17 -7.58
N VAL A 335 17.59 7.16 -7.88
CA VAL A 335 18.95 6.92 -8.41
C VAL A 335 19.83 6.23 -7.38
N CYS A 336 19.82 6.67 -6.12
CA CYS A 336 20.59 6.04 -5.04
C CYS A 336 20.21 4.58 -4.84
N GLY A 337 18.91 4.26 -4.84
CA GLY A 337 18.47 2.87 -4.68
C GLY A 337 18.90 1.96 -5.83
N LEU A 338 18.81 2.45 -7.07
CA LEU A 338 19.29 1.71 -8.23
C LEU A 338 20.81 1.55 -8.23
N LEU A 339 21.55 2.57 -7.77
CA LEU A 339 23.01 2.51 -7.63
C LEU A 339 23.42 1.49 -6.57
N VAL A 340 22.75 1.45 -5.41
CA VAL A 340 23.00 0.42 -4.37
C VAL A 340 22.78 -0.98 -4.93
N LEU A 341 21.72 -1.20 -5.70
CA LEU A 341 21.46 -2.48 -6.35
C LEU A 341 22.56 -2.85 -7.35
N ALA A 342 22.98 -1.89 -8.18
CA ALA A 342 24.04 -2.09 -9.17
C ALA A 342 25.39 -2.41 -8.52
N VAL A 343 25.75 -1.70 -7.44
CA VAL A 343 26.97 -1.97 -6.66
C VAL A 343 26.91 -3.35 -6.02
N LEU A 344 25.77 -3.73 -5.44
CA LEU A 344 25.61 -5.06 -4.84
C LEU A 344 25.76 -6.18 -5.89
N LEU A 345 25.17 -6.00 -7.08
CA LEU A 345 25.30 -6.95 -8.18
C LEU A 345 26.75 -7.02 -8.70
N LEU A 346 27.44 -5.89 -8.81
CA LEU A 346 28.85 -5.84 -9.19
C LEU A 346 29.73 -6.60 -8.18
N LEU A 347 29.56 -6.33 -6.89
CA LEU A 347 30.31 -7.00 -5.82
C LEU A 347 30.08 -8.53 -5.83
N LEU A 348 28.84 -8.98 -5.99
CA LEU A 348 28.52 -10.41 -6.06
C LEU A 348 29.07 -11.07 -7.33
N THR A 349 29.13 -10.33 -8.44
CA THR A 349 29.75 -10.82 -9.68
C THR A 349 31.26 -10.94 -9.53
N MET A 350 31.93 -9.96 -8.90
CA MET A 350 33.35 -10.04 -8.55
C MET A 350 33.64 -11.24 -7.65
N LEU A 351 32.86 -11.44 -6.59
CA LEU A 351 33.00 -12.60 -5.70
C LEU A 351 32.80 -13.93 -6.43
N THR A 352 31.84 -13.98 -7.35
CA THR A 352 31.57 -15.17 -8.17
C THR A 352 32.76 -15.48 -9.09
N LEU A 353 33.32 -14.45 -9.74
CA LEU A 353 34.52 -14.59 -10.57
C LEU A 353 35.73 -15.06 -9.76
N ASP A 354 35.99 -14.44 -8.60
CA ASP A 354 37.10 -14.81 -7.71
C ASP A 354 36.98 -16.26 -7.22
N PHE A 355 35.77 -16.71 -6.88
CA PHE A 355 35.50 -18.10 -6.49
C PHE A 355 35.78 -19.11 -7.62
N ILE A 356 35.44 -18.75 -8.86
CA ILE A 356 35.54 -19.64 -10.02
C ILE A 356 36.94 -19.68 -10.61
N GLN A 357 37.66 -18.57 -10.62
CA GLN A 357 39.03 -18.51 -11.14
C GLN A 357 39.99 -19.32 -10.24
N PRO A 358 41.01 -19.98 -10.80
CA PRO A 358 42.04 -20.63 -9.98
C PRO A 358 42.73 -19.55 -9.13
N VAL A 359 42.74 -19.76 -7.82
CA VAL A 359 43.38 -18.86 -6.85
C VAL A 359 44.86 -18.79 -7.22
N SER A 360 45.30 -17.69 -7.84
CA SER A 360 46.68 -17.27 -7.68
C SER A 360 46.90 -17.09 -6.18
N THR A 361 48.06 -17.50 -5.68
CA THR A 361 48.50 -17.65 -4.29
C THR A 361 48.35 -16.41 -3.37
N SER A 362 47.65 -15.37 -3.83
CA SER A 362 47.46 -14.05 -3.23
C SER A 362 46.13 -13.84 -2.48
N SER A 363 45.15 -14.75 -2.51
CA SER A 363 43.97 -14.63 -1.64
C SER A 363 44.27 -15.13 -0.22
N GLN A 364 44.79 -14.24 0.63
CA GLN A 364 45.21 -14.54 2.01
C GLN A 364 44.13 -15.21 2.88
N LEU A 365 42.84 -15.13 2.54
CA LEU A 365 41.75 -15.71 3.34
C LEU A 365 41.44 -17.19 3.01
N LEU A 366 41.38 -17.56 1.73
CA LEU A 366 41.17 -18.97 1.30
C LEU A 366 42.42 -19.81 1.58
N GLY A 367 43.62 -19.20 1.48
CA GLY A 367 44.86 -19.81 1.94
C GLY A 367 44.94 -20.01 3.46
N ARG A 368 44.30 -19.14 4.26
CA ARG A 368 44.20 -19.29 5.73
C ARG A 368 43.22 -20.38 6.18
N LEU A 369 42.26 -20.75 5.34
CA LEU A 369 41.28 -21.82 5.61
C LEU A 369 41.75 -23.20 5.13
N ASP A 370 42.97 -23.30 4.59
CA ASP A 370 43.60 -24.53 4.07
C ASP A 370 42.73 -25.29 3.04
N LEU A 371 42.03 -24.54 2.18
CA LEU A 371 41.13 -25.07 1.16
C LEU A 371 41.87 -25.41 -0.14
N ALA A 372 43.08 -25.97 -0.06
CA ALA A 372 43.91 -26.34 -1.21
C ALA A 372 43.21 -27.34 -2.16
N TRP A 373 42.34 -28.20 -1.63
CA TRP A 373 41.49 -29.11 -2.41
C TRP A 373 40.55 -28.36 -3.36
N LEU A 374 40.08 -27.17 -2.97
CA LEU A 374 39.20 -26.33 -3.78
C LEU A 374 39.98 -25.77 -4.98
N ASN A 375 41.26 -25.44 -4.79
CA ASN A 375 42.16 -25.02 -5.88
C ASN A 375 42.42 -26.10 -6.93
N ALA A 376 42.38 -27.38 -6.54
CA ALA A 376 42.50 -28.51 -7.45
C ALA A 376 41.22 -28.78 -8.28
N THR A 377 40.08 -28.20 -7.90
CA THR A 377 38.82 -28.38 -8.65
C THR A 377 38.76 -27.48 -9.89
N ALA A 378 38.29 -28.06 -11.01
CA ALA A 378 38.10 -27.33 -12.26
C ALA A 378 37.08 -26.18 -12.09
N PRO A 379 37.28 -25.02 -12.73
CA PRO A 379 36.36 -23.88 -12.68
C PRO A 379 34.90 -24.24 -12.98
N ALA A 380 34.65 -25.15 -13.93
CA ALA A 380 33.32 -25.65 -14.24
C ALA A 380 32.63 -26.33 -13.05
N LEU A 381 33.36 -27.13 -12.26
CA LEU A 381 32.80 -27.82 -11.10
C LEU A 381 32.43 -26.82 -9.99
N ARG A 382 33.24 -25.77 -9.79
CA ARG A 382 32.92 -24.69 -8.84
C ARG A 382 31.69 -23.89 -9.26
N TRP A 383 31.57 -23.58 -10.55
CA TRP A 383 30.39 -22.91 -11.08
C TRP A 383 29.12 -23.79 -10.96
N ILE A 384 29.22 -25.08 -11.27
CA ILE A 384 28.11 -26.04 -11.08
C ILE A 384 27.72 -26.10 -9.60
N PHE A 385 28.70 -26.18 -8.69
CA PHE A 385 28.44 -26.17 -7.25
C PHE A 385 27.70 -24.91 -6.81
N LEU A 386 28.14 -23.72 -7.25
CA LEU A 386 27.46 -22.46 -6.95
C LEU A 386 26.03 -22.45 -7.50
N LEU A 387 25.82 -22.88 -8.74
CA LEU A 387 24.50 -22.95 -9.36
C LEU A 387 23.57 -23.90 -8.58
N VAL A 388 24.06 -25.09 -8.25
CA VAL A 388 23.32 -26.07 -7.44
C VAL A 388 23.00 -25.49 -6.06
N PHE A 389 23.93 -24.79 -5.42
CA PHE A 389 23.69 -24.12 -4.15
C PHE A 389 22.58 -23.07 -4.24
N VAL A 390 22.59 -22.21 -5.28
CA VAL A 390 21.54 -21.21 -5.51
C VAL A 390 20.18 -21.87 -5.78
N LEU A 391 20.15 -22.89 -6.63
CA LEU A 391 18.93 -23.62 -6.96
C LEU A 391 18.38 -24.39 -5.73
N LEU A 392 19.25 -24.99 -4.92
CA LEU A 392 18.88 -25.62 -3.65
C LEU A 392 18.31 -24.58 -2.68
N CYS A 393 18.92 -23.41 -2.58
CA CYS A 393 18.41 -22.29 -1.79
C CYS A 393 16.98 -21.90 -2.18
N PHE A 394 16.68 -21.83 -3.48
CA PHE A 394 15.32 -21.60 -3.97
C PHE A 394 14.38 -22.76 -3.69
N TRP A 395 14.85 -23.99 -3.89
CA TRP A 395 14.03 -25.20 -3.72
C TRP A 395 13.63 -25.42 -2.25
N VAL A 396 14.57 -25.34 -1.31
CA VAL A 396 14.32 -25.48 0.14
C VAL A 396 13.33 -24.41 0.62
N ARG A 397 13.35 -23.23 0.00
CA ARG A 397 12.54 -22.07 0.42
C ARG A 397 11.22 -21.91 -0.34
N ARG A 398 10.90 -22.78 -1.29
CA ARG A 398 9.74 -22.63 -2.19
C ARG A 398 8.38 -22.68 -1.48
N THR A 399 8.28 -23.39 -0.35
CA THR A 399 7.01 -23.65 0.34
C THR A 399 6.63 -22.58 1.36
N ASN A 400 7.60 -21.82 1.89
CA ASN A 400 7.39 -20.87 2.98
C ASN A 400 7.21 -19.42 2.47
N PHE A 401 6.04 -19.13 1.92
CA PHE A 401 5.68 -17.79 1.39
C PHE A 401 5.77 -16.68 2.46
N GLU A 402 5.29 -16.96 3.68
CA GLU A 402 5.20 -15.96 4.76
C GLU A 402 6.56 -15.38 5.21
N VAL A 403 7.67 -16.04 4.87
CA VAL A 403 9.02 -15.53 5.19
C VAL A 403 9.32 -14.19 4.53
N VAL A 404 8.68 -13.89 3.38
CA VAL A 404 8.80 -12.57 2.74
C VAL A 404 8.22 -11.48 3.64
N ASN A 405 7.15 -11.78 4.38
CA ASN A 405 6.54 -10.87 5.35
C ASN A 405 7.35 -10.83 6.66
N PHE A 406 7.96 -11.94 7.10
CA PHE A 406 8.79 -11.99 8.32
C PHE A 406 10.10 -11.20 8.23
N SER A 407 10.61 -10.95 7.03
CA SER A 407 11.79 -10.11 6.79
C SER A 407 11.48 -8.60 6.79
N SER A 408 10.24 -8.21 7.05
CA SER A 408 9.78 -6.82 7.13
C SER A 408 9.50 -6.37 8.57
N LEU A 409 9.30 -5.05 8.78
CA LEU A 409 8.85 -4.51 10.08
C LEU A 409 7.33 -4.61 10.29
N HIS A 410 6.58 -5.13 9.32
CA HIS A 410 5.12 -5.21 9.39
C HIS A 410 4.63 -5.86 10.70
N ASN A 411 5.20 -7.01 11.08
CA ASN A 411 4.73 -7.72 12.28
C ASN A 411 5.07 -6.99 13.59
N TYR A 412 6.21 -6.30 13.64
CA TYR A 412 6.54 -5.44 14.78
C TYR A 412 5.51 -4.31 14.90
N TYR A 413 5.23 -3.64 13.77
CA TYR A 413 4.26 -2.56 13.70
C TYR A 413 2.85 -3.00 14.08
N ARG A 414 2.39 -4.12 13.50
CA ARG A 414 1.11 -4.78 13.80
C ARG A 414 0.95 -5.03 15.30
N ALA A 415 1.95 -5.65 15.93
CA ALA A 415 1.90 -5.95 17.36
C ALA A 415 1.78 -4.70 18.24
N ARG A 416 2.35 -3.56 17.81
CA ARG A 416 2.22 -2.29 18.53
C ARG A 416 0.82 -1.69 18.39
N ILE A 417 0.23 -1.74 17.21
CA ILE A 417 -1.16 -1.30 16.98
C ILE A 417 -2.14 -2.17 17.76
N GLU A 418 -1.95 -3.50 17.69
CA GLU A 418 -2.75 -4.50 18.39
C GLU A 418 -2.87 -4.16 19.88
N ARG A 419 -1.72 -3.99 20.54
CA ARG A 419 -1.67 -3.76 22.00
C ARG A 419 -2.11 -2.37 22.40
N ALA A 420 -1.90 -1.35 21.57
CA ALA A 420 -2.25 0.03 21.93
C ALA A 420 -3.74 0.34 21.69
N TYR A 421 -4.27 -0.10 20.55
CA TYR A 421 -5.58 0.34 20.08
C TYR A 421 -6.63 -0.77 20.07
N ILE A 422 -6.28 -1.99 19.68
CA ILE A 422 -7.27 -3.07 19.48
C ILE A 422 -7.56 -3.82 20.79
N SER A 423 -6.56 -3.88 21.66
CA SER A 423 -6.63 -4.49 22.98
C SER A 423 -7.65 -3.84 23.92
N VAL A 424 -8.16 -2.63 23.61
CA VAL A 424 -9.21 -1.96 24.40
C VAL A 424 -10.50 -2.78 24.47
N GLY A 425 -10.67 -3.76 23.59
CA GLY A 425 -11.75 -4.74 23.68
C GLY A 425 -11.45 -5.97 24.56
N ASN A 426 -10.27 -6.07 25.16
CA ASN A 426 -9.84 -7.20 25.99
C ASN A 426 -10.09 -6.90 27.47
N TYR A 427 -11.36 -6.95 27.88
CA TYR A 427 -11.80 -6.73 29.26
C TYR A 427 -12.81 -7.79 29.72
N ALA A 428 -12.91 -8.04 31.02
CA ALA A 428 -13.99 -8.87 31.57
C ALA A 428 -15.31 -8.07 31.58
N PRO A 429 -16.46 -8.62 31.15
CA PRO A 429 -16.75 -10.02 30.80
C PRO A 429 -16.65 -10.36 29.29
N ALA A 430 -16.18 -9.43 28.44
CA ALA A 430 -16.13 -9.62 26.99
C ALA A 430 -15.02 -10.60 26.54
N SER A 431 -13.95 -10.72 27.32
CA SER A 431 -12.84 -11.63 27.04
C SER A 431 -13.15 -13.06 27.52
N LYS A 432 -12.70 -14.04 26.73
CA LYS A 432 -12.73 -15.47 27.12
C LYS A 432 -11.50 -15.87 27.95
N GLU A 433 -10.54 -14.97 28.10
CA GLU A 433 -9.31 -15.22 28.84
C GLU A 433 -9.55 -15.10 30.35
N GLN A 434 -8.84 -15.91 31.13
CA GLN A 434 -8.89 -15.86 32.59
C GLN A 434 -8.29 -14.54 33.15
N SER A 435 -7.38 -13.92 32.40
CA SER A 435 -6.69 -12.69 32.79
C SER A 435 -6.65 -11.74 31.58
N PRO A 436 -7.75 -11.00 31.32
CA PRO A 436 -7.81 -10.00 30.26
C PRO A 436 -6.90 -8.81 30.57
N ARG A 437 -6.49 -8.07 29.53
CA ARG A 437 -5.64 -6.87 29.67
C ARG A 437 -6.22 -5.82 30.61
N PHE A 438 -7.53 -5.60 30.50
CA PHE A 438 -8.26 -4.66 31.34
C PHE A 438 -9.16 -5.45 32.31
N PRO A 439 -9.16 -5.12 33.61
CA PRO A 439 -10.01 -5.83 34.58
C PRO A 439 -11.49 -5.57 34.34
N GLU A 440 -11.84 -4.39 33.84
CA GLU A 440 -13.21 -3.95 33.55
C GLU A 440 -13.27 -3.16 32.23
N THR A 441 -14.47 -2.78 31.78
CA THR A 441 -14.62 -1.99 30.54
C THR A 441 -13.82 -0.68 30.60
N PRO A 442 -12.96 -0.38 29.60
CA PRO A 442 -12.18 0.86 29.57
C PRO A 442 -13.02 2.15 29.54
N LEU A 443 -14.33 2.04 29.32
CA LEU A 443 -15.27 3.15 29.34
C LEU A 443 -15.64 3.62 30.76
N GLN A 444 -15.28 2.88 31.79
CA GLN A 444 -15.46 3.32 33.17
C GLN A 444 -14.50 4.45 33.55
N GLU A 445 -14.86 5.13 34.65
CA GLU A 445 -14.04 6.16 35.26
C GLU A 445 -12.69 5.58 35.74
N ARG A 446 -11.63 6.33 35.50
CA ARG A 446 -10.28 5.93 35.89
C ARG A 446 -10.13 6.01 37.41
N THR A 447 -9.89 4.87 38.05
CA THR A 447 -9.43 4.80 39.43
C THR A 447 -8.02 4.20 39.51
N ARG A 448 -7.27 4.53 40.57
CA ARG A 448 -5.92 4.00 40.77
C ARG A 448 -5.91 2.47 40.81
N GLY A 449 -6.86 1.86 41.52
CA GLY A 449 -6.99 0.42 41.64
C GLY A 449 -7.24 -0.29 40.31
N ILE A 450 -8.02 0.31 39.39
CA ILE A 450 -8.20 -0.22 38.03
C ILE A 450 -6.89 -0.12 37.26
N THR A 451 -6.24 1.05 37.25
CA THR A 451 -5.02 1.27 36.44
C THR A 451 -3.84 0.42 36.87
N GLU A 452 -3.71 0.08 38.16
CA GLU A 452 -2.66 -0.80 38.68
C GLU A 452 -2.83 -2.26 38.21
N GLN A 453 -4.05 -2.66 37.86
CA GLN A 453 -4.36 -4.00 37.36
C GLN A 453 -4.29 -4.10 35.82
N VAL A 454 -4.25 -2.97 35.10
CA VAL A 454 -4.13 -2.99 33.64
C VAL A 454 -2.77 -3.52 33.23
N HIS A 455 -2.75 -4.54 32.37
CA HIS A 455 -1.50 -5.13 31.90
C HIS A 455 -0.67 -4.14 31.07
N PRO A 456 0.67 -4.13 31.23
CA PRO A 456 1.56 -3.25 30.47
C PRO A 456 1.44 -3.42 28.96
N LEU A 457 1.62 -2.34 28.19
CA LEU A 457 1.50 -2.34 26.73
C LEU A 457 2.38 -3.41 26.06
N LEU A 458 3.58 -3.67 26.59
CA LEU A 458 4.53 -4.58 25.95
C LEU A 458 4.23 -6.06 26.20
N ARG A 459 3.43 -6.37 27.22
CA ARG A 459 3.04 -7.74 27.52
C ARG A 459 2.09 -8.22 26.41
N PRO A 460 2.40 -9.32 25.70
CA PRO A 460 1.43 -9.94 24.82
C PRO A 460 0.37 -10.65 25.66
N ASP A 461 -0.91 -10.36 25.42
CA ASP A 461 -2.02 -11.04 26.10
C ASP A 461 -2.95 -11.70 25.08
N GLY A 462 -3.49 -12.87 25.45
CA GLY A 462 -4.58 -13.50 24.70
C GLY A 462 -5.78 -12.54 24.62
N GLY A 463 -6.53 -12.57 23.53
CA GLY A 463 -7.73 -11.74 23.35
C GLY A 463 -7.49 -10.27 22.99
N ASP A 464 -6.23 -9.81 22.91
CA ASP A 464 -5.91 -8.46 22.41
C ASP A 464 -6.34 -8.26 20.95
N ASP A 465 -6.25 -9.32 20.16
CA ASP A 465 -6.66 -9.36 18.76
C ASP A 465 -7.84 -10.30 18.55
N THR A 466 -8.53 -10.16 17.42
CA THR A 466 -9.67 -11.00 17.06
C THR A 466 -9.66 -11.30 15.55
N PRO A 467 -10.12 -12.48 15.10
CA PRO A 467 -10.35 -12.72 13.68
C PRO A 467 -11.27 -11.64 13.11
N LEU A 468 -10.95 -11.13 11.91
CA LEU A 468 -11.74 -10.06 11.30
C LEU A 468 -13.21 -10.47 11.09
N SER A 469 -13.47 -11.74 10.77
CA SER A 469 -14.83 -12.28 10.64
C SER A 469 -15.62 -12.26 11.96
N GLY A 470 -14.93 -12.35 13.11
CA GLY A 470 -15.52 -12.24 14.44
C GLY A 470 -15.72 -10.79 14.92
N TYR A 471 -15.13 -9.81 14.22
CA TYR A 471 -15.22 -8.40 14.55
C TYR A 471 -16.51 -7.77 14.01
N GLN A 472 -17.61 -7.93 14.75
CA GLN A 472 -18.96 -7.55 14.29
C GLN A 472 -19.61 -6.48 15.18
N PRO A 473 -19.07 -5.24 15.23
CA PRO A 473 -19.60 -4.15 16.07
C PRO A 473 -21.08 -3.84 15.79
N HIS A 474 -21.55 -4.02 14.56
CA HIS A 474 -22.94 -3.82 14.15
C HIS A 474 -23.96 -4.67 14.93
N LYS A 475 -23.57 -5.84 15.45
CA LYS A 475 -24.44 -6.67 16.29
C LYS A 475 -24.77 -6.03 17.65
N HIS A 476 -23.98 -5.06 18.09
CA HIS A 476 -24.16 -4.32 19.34
C HIS A 476 -24.47 -2.84 19.06
N GLY A 477 -25.02 -2.51 17.88
CA GLY A 477 -25.41 -1.16 17.49
C GLY A 477 -24.27 -0.25 16.99
N GLY A 478 -23.04 -0.76 16.92
CA GLY A 478 -21.91 -0.03 16.32
C GLY A 478 -21.97 0.07 14.80
N PRO A 479 -21.13 0.89 14.14
CA PRO A 479 -21.09 0.97 12.69
C PRO A 479 -20.44 -0.26 12.05
N ILE A 480 -20.78 -0.56 10.79
CA ILE A 480 -20.01 -1.49 9.95
C ILE A 480 -18.68 -0.83 9.62
N HIS A 481 -17.58 -1.42 10.10
CA HIS A 481 -16.24 -0.88 9.90
C HIS A 481 -15.64 -1.38 8.56
N LEU A 482 -15.30 -0.42 7.71
CA LEU A 482 -14.69 -0.57 6.39
C LEU A 482 -13.24 -0.11 6.44
N ILE A 483 -12.30 -1.06 6.38
CA ILE A 483 -10.86 -0.80 6.46
C ILE A 483 -10.32 -0.69 5.03
N SER A 484 -9.81 0.50 4.67
CA SER A 484 -9.31 0.78 3.33
C SER A 484 -7.82 0.44 3.20
N CYS A 485 -7.47 -0.26 2.13
CA CYS A 485 -6.13 -0.70 1.77
C CYS A 485 -5.87 -0.42 0.27
N CYS A 486 -4.61 -0.44 -0.15
CA CYS A 486 -4.24 -0.31 -1.56
C CYS A 486 -3.60 -1.61 -2.07
N ILE A 487 -4.20 -2.22 -3.10
CA ILE A 487 -3.55 -3.26 -3.90
C ILE A 487 -2.61 -2.56 -4.88
N ASN A 488 -1.31 -2.75 -4.73
CA ASN A 488 -0.34 -2.19 -5.68
C ASN A 488 -0.42 -2.91 -7.03
N GLN A 489 -0.47 -2.12 -8.09
CA GLN A 489 -0.64 -2.62 -9.44
C GLN A 489 0.08 -1.71 -10.44
N THR A 490 1.33 -2.02 -10.75
CA THR A 490 2.08 -1.27 -11.78
C THR A 490 1.82 -1.82 -13.19
N VAL A 491 1.14 -2.95 -13.30
CA VAL A 491 0.68 -3.54 -14.56
C VAL A 491 -0.84 -3.68 -14.52
N ASP A 492 -1.54 -2.95 -15.39
CA ASP A 492 -2.99 -2.94 -15.48
C ASP A 492 -3.53 -4.36 -15.75
N ASP A 493 -4.57 -4.75 -15.03
CA ASP A 493 -5.05 -6.12 -15.04
C ASP A 493 -5.95 -6.45 -16.23
N ARG A 494 -6.50 -5.44 -16.90
CA ARG A 494 -7.38 -5.59 -18.06
C ARG A 494 -6.57 -5.59 -19.36
N THR A 495 -5.72 -4.59 -19.52
CA THR A 495 -4.94 -4.32 -20.74
C THR A 495 -3.55 -4.91 -20.71
N GLY A 496 -2.94 -5.02 -19.53
CA GLY A 496 -1.54 -5.45 -19.37
C GLY A 496 -0.52 -4.38 -19.64
N ASN A 497 -1.00 -3.16 -19.83
CA ASN A 497 -0.16 -1.99 -19.98
C ASN A 497 0.43 -1.59 -18.64
N TYR A 498 1.56 -0.91 -18.70
CA TYR A 498 2.12 -0.26 -17.53
C TYR A 498 1.15 0.84 -17.07
N ASN A 499 0.68 0.73 -15.83
CA ASN A 499 -0.16 1.75 -15.22
C ASN A 499 0.77 2.85 -14.71
N ALA A 500 0.96 3.92 -15.47
CA ALA A 500 1.93 4.97 -15.13
C ALA A 500 1.46 5.84 -13.95
N ASP A 501 0.15 6.07 -13.85
CA ASP A 501 -0.42 7.11 -12.99
C ASP A 501 -1.03 6.57 -11.70
N ARG A 502 -1.98 5.62 -11.79
CA ARG A 502 -2.72 5.14 -10.60
C ARG A 502 -1.89 4.15 -9.79
N LYS A 503 -1.24 3.21 -10.47
CA LYS A 503 -0.37 2.17 -9.89
C LYS A 503 -0.96 1.39 -8.70
N GLY A 504 -2.28 1.41 -8.54
CA GLY A 504 -2.97 0.79 -7.42
C GLY A 504 -4.48 0.77 -7.59
N ILE A 505 -5.13 -0.12 -6.84
CA ILE A 505 -6.58 -0.33 -6.81
C ILE A 505 -7.04 -0.22 -5.36
N ALA A 506 -8.14 0.50 -5.13
CA ALA A 506 -8.81 0.52 -3.83
C ALA A 506 -9.22 -0.88 -3.41
N MET A 507 -8.92 -1.23 -2.17
CA MET A 507 -9.42 -2.44 -1.54
C MET A 507 -10.07 -2.07 -0.22
N THR A 508 -11.27 -2.57 0.00
CA THR A 508 -12.00 -2.32 1.25
C THR A 508 -12.32 -3.64 1.91
N VAL A 509 -12.03 -3.72 3.19
CA VAL A 509 -12.11 -4.96 3.97
C VAL A 509 -13.00 -4.73 5.18
N SER A 510 -13.93 -5.64 5.42
CA SER A 510 -14.80 -5.63 6.61
C SER A 510 -14.99 -7.05 7.14
N ALA A 511 -15.68 -7.21 8.27
CA ALA A 511 -16.07 -8.54 8.75
C ALA A 511 -17.01 -9.29 7.79
N LEU A 512 -17.68 -8.57 6.89
CA LEU A 512 -18.66 -9.12 5.94
C LEU A 512 -18.02 -9.61 4.65
N GLY A 513 -16.85 -9.07 4.30
CA GLY A 513 -16.15 -9.47 3.08
C GLY A 513 -15.07 -8.49 2.62
N LEU A 514 -14.71 -8.67 1.36
CA LEU A 514 -13.64 -7.98 0.65
C LEU A 514 -14.20 -7.31 -0.61
N GLU A 515 -13.85 -6.06 -0.84
CA GLU A 515 -14.23 -5.29 -2.02
C GLU A 515 -12.98 -4.79 -2.75
N THR A 516 -13.02 -4.77 -4.09
CA THR A 516 -11.91 -4.27 -4.91
C THR A 516 -12.41 -3.30 -5.98
N GLY A 517 -11.85 -2.09 -6.02
CA GLY A 517 -12.21 -1.01 -6.94
C GLY A 517 -13.72 -0.78 -6.98
N THR A 518 -14.29 -0.88 -8.18
CA THR A 518 -15.74 -0.74 -8.41
C THR A 518 -16.51 -2.06 -8.37
N ARG A 519 -15.83 -3.20 -8.17
CA ARG A 519 -16.47 -4.53 -8.18
C ARG A 519 -17.33 -4.73 -6.94
N SER A 520 -18.39 -5.53 -7.06
CA SER A 520 -19.24 -5.91 -5.93
C SER A 520 -18.44 -6.58 -4.79
N PRO A 521 -18.88 -6.45 -3.53
CA PRO A 521 -18.26 -7.16 -2.41
C PRO A 521 -18.25 -8.68 -2.62
N ILE A 522 -17.16 -9.32 -2.20
CA ILE A 522 -16.98 -10.76 -2.23
C ILE A 522 -16.94 -11.23 -0.76
N PRO A 523 -17.81 -12.17 -0.34
CA PRO A 523 -17.79 -12.69 1.02
C PRO A 523 -16.46 -13.36 1.36
N TRP A 524 -16.12 -13.36 2.65
CA TRP A 524 -14.96 -14.11 3.11
C TRP A 524 -15.15 -15.61 2.94
N PRO A 525 -14.15 -16.34 2.43
CA PRO A 525 -14.31 -17.74 2.07
C PRO A 525 -13.68 -18.73 3.07
N GLY A 526 -13.39 -18.28 4.29
CA GLY A 526 -12.69 -19.10 5.28
C GLY A 526 -12.18 -18.29 6.45
N ASN A 527 -11.17 -18.82 7.14
CA ASN A 527 -10.59 -18.14 8.28
C ASN A 527 -9.92 -16.84 7.81
N THR A 528 -10.44 -15.73 8.31
CA THR A 528 -9.93 -14.41 7.96
C THR A 528 -8.71 -14.11 8.82
N ASP A 529 -7.75 -13.40 8.24
CA ASP A 529 -6.68 -12.81 9.01
C ASP A 529 -7.24 -11.90 10.12
N THR A 530 -6.41 -11.64 11.12
CA THR A 530 -6.87 -10.89 12.30
C THR A 530 -7.08 -9.41 12.01
N LEU A 531 -7.92 -8.76 12.82
CA LEU A 531 -8.21 -7.33 12.71
C LEU A 531 -6.92 -6.49 12.74
N SER A 532 -5.99 -6.81 13.65
CA SER A 532 -4.72 -6.07 13.73
C SER A 532 -3.89 -6.11 12.46
N ARG A 533 -3.90 -7.23 11.72
CA ARG A 533 -3.20 -7.35 10.45
C ARG A 533 -3.78 -6.39 9.41
N TRP A 534 -5.10 -6.37 9.26
CA TRP A 534 -5.76 -5.48 8.29
C TRP A 534 -5.58 -4.01 8.63
N VAL A 535 -5.66 -3.64 9.91
CA VAL A 535 -5.38 -2.28 10.37
C VAL A 535 -3.91 -1.90 10.12
N ALA A 536 -2.96 -2.81 10.37
CA ALA A 536 -1.55 -2.58 10.10
C ALA A 536 -1.24 -2.46 8.60
N ILE A 537 -1.89 -3.26 7.75
CA ILE A 537 -1.82 -3.14 6.28
C ILE A 537 -2.35 -1.78 5.84
N SER A 538 -3.51 -1.37 6.37
CA SER A 538 -4.12 -0.06 6.09
C SER A 538 -3.22 1.10 6.50
N GLY A 539 -2.35 0.92 7.51
CA GLY A 539 -1.37 1.92 7.97
C GLY A 539 0.06 1.72 7.47
N ALA A 540 0.28 0.89 6.44
CA ALA A 540 1.60 0.56 5.91
C ALA A 540 2.16 1.62 4.95
N ALA A 541 2.36 2.85 5.42
CA ALA A 541 2.75 3.99 4.59
C ALA A 541 4.15 3.87 3.98
N ALA A 542 5.13 3.33 4.73
CA ALA A 542 6.47 3.06 4.23
C ALA A 542 6.50 1.68 3.53
N SER A 543 6.27 1.65 2.22
CA SER A 543 6.10 0.39 1.47
C SER A 543 6.86 0.42 0.15
N SER A 544 7.29 -0.73 -0.37
CA SER A 544 8.00 -0.78 -1.67
C SER A 544 7.07 -0.47 -2.85
N GLY A 545 5.78 -0.77 -2.68
CA GLY A 545 4.66 -0.30 -3.48
C GLY A 545 3.85 0.74 -2.70
N MET A 546 3.75 1.94 -3.27
CA MET A 546 3.04 3.11 -2.70
C MET A 546 2.03 3.70 -3.70
N GLY A 547 1.30 2.85 -4.42
CA GLY A 547 0.36 3.29 -5.46
C GLY A 547 1.04 4.19 -6.49
N SER A 548 0.42 5.34 -6.78
CA SER A 548 0.95 6.36 -7.72
C SER A 548 2.37 6.85 -7.39
N ARG A 549 2.77 6.76 -6.12
CA ARG A 549 4.08 7.17 -5.62
C ARG A 549 5.16 6.09 -5.74
N THR A 550 4.82 4.89 -6.19
CA THR A 550 5.77 3.79 -6.40
C THR A 550 6.94 4.19 -7.32
N SER A 551 8.17 3.92 -6.87
CA SER A 551 9.40 4.13 -7.65
C SER A 551 10.40 2.99 -7.40
N PRO A 552 11.05 2.44 -8.43
CA PRO A 552 11.95 1.28 -8.31
C PRO A 552 13.08 1.43 -7.28
N GLY A 553 13.82 2.55 -7.28
CA GLY A 553 14.93 2.73 -6.36
C GLY A 553 14.51 2.85 -4.90
N ALA A 554 13.38 3.51 -4.62
CA ALA A 554 12.82 3.53 -3.26
C ALA A 554 12.38 2.12 -2.82
N ALA A 555 11.82 1.32 -3.73
CA ALA A 555 11.45 -0.06 -3.46
C ALA A 555 12.67 -0.91 -3.06
N VAL A 556 13.79 -0.78 -3.80
CA VAL A 556 15.07 -1.43 -3.45
C VAL A 556 15.53 -1.05 -2.05
N LEU A 557 15.58 0.25 -1.72
CA LEU A 557 16.06 0.71 -0.42
C LEU A 557 15.17 0.21 0.73
N LEU A 558 13.86 0.29 0.58
CA LEU A 558 12.90 -0.20 1.58
C LEU A 558 12.95 -1.73 1.73
N PHE A 559 13.19 -2.44 0.63
CA PHE A 559 13.36 -3.89 0.64
C PHE A 559 14.64 -4.29 1.36
N LEU A 560 15.80 -3.78 0.91
CA LEU A 560 17.12 -4.12 1.47
C LEU A 560 17.25 -3.75 2.93
N THR A 561 16.74 -2.57 3.31
CA THR A 561 16.73 -2.19 4.71
C THR A 561 15.73 -3.00 5.52
N GLY A 562 14.72 -3.64 4.93
CA GLY A 562 13.66 -4.34 5.67
C GLY A 562 12.75 -3.39 6.46
N PHE A 563 12.74 -2.08 6.15
CA PHE A 563 11.84 -1.10 6.77
C PHE A 563 10.42 -1.14 6.25
N ARG A 564 10.22 -1.79 5.10
CA ARG A 564 8.91 -1.92 4.48
C ARG A 564 7.88 -2.45 5.48
N LEU A 565 6.69 -1.87 5.41
CA LEU A 565 5.49 -2.27 6.15
C LEU A 565 4.46 -2.95 5.24
N GLY A 566 4.64 -2.89 3.91
CA GLY A 566 3.77 -3.57 2.96
C GLY A 566 3.73 -5.07 3.18
N TYR A 567 2.64 -5.69 2.73
CA TYR A 567 2.31 -7.08 3.03
C TYR A 567 1.97 -7.85 1.76
N TRP A 568 2.65 -8.97 1.56
CA TRP A 568 2.27 -9.93 0.53
C TRP A 568 1.14 -10.81 1.02
N PHE A 569 -0.02 -10.67 0.41
CA PHE A 569 -1.23 -11.44 0.73
C PHE A 569 -1.48 -12.49 -0.34
N LYS A 570 -1.62 -13.75 0.08
CA LYS A 570 -1.98 -14.85 -0.82
C LYS A 570 -3.50 -14.93 -0.92
N VAL A 571 -4.01 -14.79 -2.14
CA VAL A 571 -5.46 -14.78 -2.38
C VAL A 571 -5.97 -16.22 -2.46
N PRO A 572 -7.05 -16.56 -1.73
CA PRO A 572 -7.69 -17.87 -1.86
C PRO A 572 -8.18 -18.17 -3.28
N GLY A 573 -8.03 -19.43 -3.73
CA GLY A 573 -8.23 -19.87 -5.13
C GLY A 573 -9.58 -19.53 -5.75
N HIS A 574 -10.68 -19.66 -5.02
CA HIS A 574 -12.02 -19.35 -5.55
C HIS A 574 -12.27 -17.83 -5.70
N ILE A 575 -11.56 -16.97 -4.94
CA ILE A 575 -11.60 -15.50 -5.18
C ILE A 575 -10.89 -15.23 -6.51
N THR A 576 -9.76 -15.89 -6.77
CA THR A 576 -9.09 -15.79 -8.07
C THR A 576 -9.94 -16.33 -9.21
N ASP A 577 -10.68 -17.43 -9.05
CA ASP A 577 -11.54 -17.98 -10.11
C ASP A 577 -12.67 -17.02 -10.50
N GLY A 578 -13.31 -16.38 -9.51
CA GLY A 578 -14.31 -15.34 -9.74
C GLY A 578 -13.73 -14.07 -10.39
N LEU A 579 -12.48 -13.72 -10.08
CA LEU A 579 -11.77 -12.58 -10.68
C LEU A 579 -11.17 -12.89 -12.06
N GLN A 580 -10.86 -14.16 -12.35
CA GLN A 580 -10.20 -14.62 -13.59
C GLN A 580 -11.16 -14.93 -14.73
N ARG A 581 -12.43 -15.28 -14.46
CA ARG A 581 -13.47 -15.62 -15.47
C ARG A 581 -13.81 -14.53 -16.51
N THR A 582 -13.15 -13.37 -16.47
CA THR A 582 -13.42 -12.21 -17.36
C THR A 582 -12.25 -11.83 -18.27
N ARG A 583 -11.23 -12.69 -18.47
CA ARG A 583 -10.05 -12.32 -19.28
C ARG A 583 -9.95 -13.06 -20.61
N ASN A 584 -9.67 -12.29 -21.67
CA ASN A 584 -9.06 -12.78 -22.89
C ASN A 584 -7.56 -13.11 -22.63
N PRO A 585 -7.03 -14.23 -23.17
CA PRO A 585 -5.60 -14.50 -23.15
C PRO A 585 -4.86 -13.43 -23.96
N ILE A 586 -3.84 -12.81 -23.36
CA ILE A 586 -2.95 -11.84 -24.04
C ILE A 586 -1.88 -12.64 -24.81
N PRO A 587 -1.45 -12.23 -26.02
CA PRO A 587 -0.47 -12.97 -26.81
C PRO A 587 0.83 -13.25 -26.04
N GLU A 588 1.27 -14.50 -26.13
CA GLU A 588 2.44 -15.04 -25.44
C GLU A 588 3.75 -14.61 -26.12
N THR A 589 4.46 -13.66 -25.53
CA THR A 589 5.92 -13.56 -25.74
C THR A 589 6.60 -14.59 -24.84
N LEU A 590 7.60 -15.32 -25.36
CA LEU A 590 8.39 -16.33 -24.62
C LEU A 590 8.84 -15.88 -23.22
N GLY A 591 9.22 -14.61 -23.05
CA GLY A 591 9.62 -14.06 -21.75
C GLY A 591 8.48 -14.02 -20.71
N LYS A 592 7.23 -13.76 -21.12
CA LYS A 592 6.07 -13.75 -20.22
C LYS A 592 5.66 -15.17 -19.80
N ALA A 593 5.79 -16.14 -20.70
CA ALA A 593 5.56 -17.55 -20.38
C ALA A 593 6.59 -18.09 -19.37
N PHE A 594 7.87 -17.73 -19.53
CA PHE A 594 8.92 -18.08 -18.57
C PHE A 594 8.67 -17.45 -17.19
N LEU A 595 8.31 -16.16 -17.13
CA LEU A 595 7.95 -15.47 -15.90
C LEU A 595 6.71 -16.11 -15.22
N ASP A 596 5.72 -16.54 -16.00
CA ASP A 596 4.54 -17.23 -15.49
C ASP A 596 4.89 -18.59 -14.88
N ILE A 597 5.67 -19.41 -15.58
CA ILE A 597 6.18 -20.71 -15.10
C ILE A 597 7.04 -20.51 -13.83
N ALA A 598 7.97 -19.55 -13.84
CA ALA A 598 8.81 -19.25 -12.69
C ALA A 598 7.99 -18.79 -11.48
N SER A 599 6.94 -17.98 -11.69
CA SER A 599 6.04 -17.52 -10.63
C SER A 599 5.16 -18.63 -10.04
N LYS A 600 4.82 -19.65 -10.83
CA LYS A 600 4.08 -20.84 -10.38
C LYS A 600 4.97 -21.81 -9.61
N THR A 601 6.18 -22.04 -10.09
CA THR A 601 7.13 -23.01 -9.49
C THR A 601 7.87 -22.43 -8.28
N PHE A 602 8.22 -21.15 -8.32
CA PHE A 602 8.98 -20.44 -7.27
C PHE A 602 8.31 -19.10 -6.88
N PRO A 603 7.09 -19.13 -6.32
CA PRO A 603 6.30 -17.93 -6.04
C PRO A 603 7.02 -16.92 -5.14
N ARG A 604 7.82 -17.41 -4.18
CA ARG A 604 8.65 -16.57 -3.30
C ARG A 604 9.73 -15.80 -4.06
N VAL A 605 10.46 -16.46 -4.95
CA VAL A 605 11.54 -15.81 -5.72
C VAL A 605 10.94 -14.76 -6.65
N ALA A 606 9.79 -15.09 -7.25
CA ALA A 606 9.04 -14.16 -8.07
C ALA A 606 8.58 -12.93 -7.27
N THR A 607 8.04 -13.08 -6.04
CA THR A 607 7.62 -11.92 -5.23
C THR A 607 8.79 -11.04 -4.80
N VAL A 608 9.93 -11.62 -4.41
CA VAL A 608 11.15 -10.85 -4.11
C VAL A 608 11.61 -10.05 -5.35
N ALA A 609 11.65 -10.69 -6.51
CA ALA A 609 12.02 -10.01 -7.76
C ALA A 609 11.02 -8.91 -8.16
N PHE A 610 9.71 -9.19 -8.05
CA PHE A 610 8.64 -8.22 -8.30
C PHE A 610 8.76 -7.03 -7.37
N GLU A 611 9.06 -7.24 -6.10
CA GLU A 611 9.21 -6.18 -5.13
C GLU A 611 10.44 -5.30 -5.42
N LEU A 612 11.61 -5.91 -5.68
CA LEU A 612 12.84 -5.20 -6.03
C LEU A 612 12.70 -4.37 -7.31
N LEU A 613 11.95 -4.87 -8.29
CA LEU A 613 11.72 -4.19 -9.57
C LEU A 613 10.52 -3.23 -9.53
N ALA A 614 9.84 -3.09 -8.39
CA ALA A 614 8.58 -2.36 -8.25
C ALA A 614 7.52 -2.78 -9.30
N ARG A 615 7.48 -4.08 -9.61
CA ARG A 615 6.56 -4.70 -10.57
C ARG A 615 5.47 -5.46 -9.83
N PHE A 616 4.36 -4.79 -9.54
CA PHE A 616 3.24 -5.38 -8.83
C PHE A 616 2.15 -5.80 -9.83
N PRO A 617 1.84 -7.10 -9.94
CA PRO A 617 0.87 -7.62 -10.91
C PRO A 617 -0.60 -7.30 -10.55
N GLY A 618 -0.88 -6.84 -9.33
CA GLY A 618 -2.23 -6.56 -8.84
C GLY A 618 -3.17 -7.76 -8.97
N LEU A 619 -4.41 -7.50 -9.42
CA LEU A 619 -5.47 -8.51 -9.57
C LEU A 619 -5.19 -9.60 -10.62
N ARG A 620 -4.04 -9.58 -11.29
CA ARG A 620 -3.63 -10.66 -12.21
C ARG A 620 -3.06 -11.87 -11.52
N ALA A 621 -2.40 -11.65 -10.39
CA ALA A 621 -1.70 -12.70 -9.68
C ALA A 621 -2.54 -13.26 -8.53
N PRO A 622 -2.29 -14.52 -8.12
CA PRO A 622 -2.85 -15.09 -6.90
C PRO A 622 -2.19 -14.55 -5.63
N VAL A 623 -1.28 -13.58 -5.76
CA VAL A 623 -0.57 -12.91 -4.67
C VAL A 623 -0.62 -11.40 -4.89
N TRP A 624 -1.08 -10.67 -3.89
CA TRP A 624 -1.23 -9.21 -3.95
C TRP A 624 -0.26 -8.54 -3.00
N TYR A 625 0.36 -7.46 -3.45
CA TYR A 625 1.14 -6.61 -2.58
C TYR A 625 0.28 -5.48 -2.05
N LEU A 626 -0.02 -5.54 -0.76
CA LEU A 626 -0.91 -4.63 -0.07
C LEU A 626 -0.12 -3.56 0.68
N SER A 627 -0.66 -2.35 0.71
CA SER A 627 -0.09 -1.20 1.39
C SER A 627 -1.18 -0.27 1.93
N ASP A 628 -0.75 0.84 2.53
CA ASP A 628 -1.63 1.86 3.09
C ASP A 628 -2.78 2.25 2.13
N GLY A 629 -3.99 2.37 2.67
CA GLY A 629 -5.16 2.80 1.90
C GLY A 629 -4.98 4.17 1.26
N GLY A 630 -4.21 5.05 1.91
CA GLY A 630 -3.90 6.40 1.45
C GLY A 630 -3.06 6.47 0.18
N HIS A 631 -2.40 5.37 -0.21
CA HIS A 631 -1.77 5.27 -1.53
C HIS A 631 -2.79 5.26 -2.68
N PHE A 632 -4.05 4.93 -2.39
CA PHE A 632 -5.17 5.09 -3.30
C PHE A 632 -6.10 6.23 -2.86
N ASP A 633 -6.75 6.16 -1.70
CA ASP A 633 -7.63 7.22 -1.18
C ASP A 633 -7.34 7.42 0.29
N ASN A 634 -6.74 8.57 0.64
CA ASN A 634 -6.41 8.89 2.02
C ASN A 634 -7.64 9.31 2.84
N THR A 635 -8.73 9.71 2.18
CA THR A 635 -9.92 10.22 2.86
C THR A 635 -10.77 9.11 3.47
N GLY A 636 -10.84 7.93 2.84
CA GLY A 636 -11.75 6.84 3.21
C GLY A 636 -13.17 7.05 2.66
N VAL A 637 -13.46 8.17 2.00
CA VAL A 637 -14.79 8.45 1.44
C VAL A 637 -15.06 7.60 0.21
N TYR A 638 -14.03 7.17 -0.52
CA TYR A 638 -14.19 6.37 -1.75
C TYR A 638 -15.05 5.11 -1.52
N ALA A 639 -14.83 4.40 -0.40
CA ALA A 639 -15.62 3.21 -0.04
C ALA A 639 -17.09 3.54 0.32
N LEU A 640 -17.34 4.74 0.83
CA LEU A 640 -18.68 5.21 1.21
C LEU A 640 -19.48 5.68 -0.01
N LEU A 641 -18.84 6.27 -1.02
CA LEU A 641 -19.51 6.69 -2.27
C LEU A 641 -20.20 5.51 -2.97
N LYS A 642 -19.58 4.33 -2.92
CA LYS A 642 -20.14 3.10 -3.48
C LYS A 642 -21.50 2.72 -2.87
N ARG A 643 -21.75 3.13 -1.62
CA ARG A 643 -22.98 2.85 -0.87
C ARG A 643 -24.06 3.92 -1.04
N LYS A 644 -23.77 4.98 -1.79
CA LYS A 644 -24.70 6.08 -2.09
C LYS A 644 -25.33 6.70 -0.83
N LEU A 645 -24.49 6.98 0.16
CA LEU A 645 -24.94 7.46 1.46
C LEU A 645 -25.53 8.88 1.37
N LYS A 646 -26.51 9.15 2.24
CA LYS A 646 -27.19 10.45 2.32
C LYS A 646 -26.31 11.50 2.99
N VAL A 647 -25.58 11.10 4.01
CA VAL A 647 -24.65 11.95 4.75
C VAL A 647 -23.32 11.24 4.89
N ILE A 648 -22.25 11.93 4.53
CA ILE A 648 -20.87 11.50 4.77
C ILE A 648 -20.18 12.60 5.57
N VAL A 649 -19.66 12.26 6.74
CA VAL A 649 -18.77 13.13 7.52
C VAL A 649 -17.35 12.62 7.34
N LEU A 650 -16.46 13.44 6.79
CA LEU A 650 -15.03 13.17 6.64
C LEU A 650 -14.25 13.94 7.69
N VAL A 651 -13.43 13.25 8.49
CA VAL A 651 -12.37 13.87 9.28
C VAL A 651 -11.08 13.81 8.46
N ASP A 652 -10.73 14.92 7.80
CA ASP A 652 -9.47 15.05 7.04
C ASP A 652 -8.33 15.42 7.98
N ALA A 653 -7.70 14.39 8.50
CA ALA A 653 -6.49 14.42 9.30
C ALA A 653 -5.21 14.18 8.47
N GLY A 654 -5.22 14.44 7.16
CA GLY A 654 -3.98 14.56 6.36
C GLY A 654 -3.16 15.77 6.80
N ALA A 655 -1.83 15.75 6.59
CA ALA A 655 -0.99 16.92 6.82
C ALA A 655 -1.03 17.82 5.59
N ASP A 656 -1.52 19.04 5.77
CA ASP A 656 -1.72 19.99 4.69
C ASP A 656 -1.42 21.42 5.18
N PRO A 657 -0.14 21.77 5.37
CA PRO A 657 0.27 23.04 5.96
C PRO A 657 -0.17 24.25 5.14
N ASP A 658 -0.34 24.06 3.83
CA ASP A 658 -0.73 25.09 2.88
C ASP A 658 -2.24 25.06 2.55
N TYR A 659 -3.02 24.19 3.20
CA TYR A 659 -4.45 23.97 2.95
C TYR A 659 -4.80 23.84 1.45
N ARG A 660 -4.05 23.01 0.73
CA ARG A 660 -4.25 22.73 -0.71
C ARG A 660 -5.30 21.66 -0.99
N PHE A 661 -5.67 20.87 0.03
CA PHE A 661 -6.67 19.82 -0.05
C PHE A 661 -6.38 18.76 -1.13
N GLU A 662 -5.11 18.36 -1.32
CA GLU A 662 -4.68 17.37 -2.33
C GLU A 662 -5.44 16.04 -2.19
N ASP A 663 -5.69 15.58 -0.96
CA ASP A 663 -6.44 14.34 -0.71
C ASP A 663 -7.90 14.45 -1.18
N LEU A 664 -8.54 15.60 -0.95
CA LEU A 664 -9.90 15.87 -1.39
C LEU A 664 -9.98 16.04 -2.91
N GLU A 665 -9.04 16.77 -3.53
CA GLU A 665 -8.92 16.89 -4.99
C GLU A 665 -8.82 15.50 -5.64
N ASN A 666 -7.97 14.64 -5.09
CA ASN A 666 -7.79 13.26 -5.55
C ASN A 666 -9.08 12.44 -5.41
N LEU A 667 -9.83 12.60 -4.32
CA LEU A 667 -11.12 11.97 -4.11
C LEU A 667 -12.14 12.45 -5.16
N VAL A 668 -12.32 13.76 -5.34
CA VAL A 668 -13.29 14.34 -6.28
C VAL A 668 -13.03 13.84 -7.71
N ARG A 669 -11.76 13.80 -8.12
CA ARG A 669 -11.35 13.28 -9.42
C ARG A 669 -11.69 11.80 -9.57
N LYS A 670 -11.43 10.97 -8.55
CA LYS A 670 -11.72 9.53 -8.58
C LYS A 670 -13.22 9.22 -8.52
N ALA A 671 -13.98 9.97 -7.73
CA ALA A 671 -15.44 9.87 -7.67
C ALA A 671 -16.06 10.04 -9.05
N ARG A 672 -15.61 11.04 -9.82
CA ARG A 672 -16.08 11.30 -11.18
C ARG A 672 -15.69 10.18 -12.15
N ILE A 673 -14.44 9.71 -12.10
CA ILE A 673 -13.94 8.71 -13.07
C ILE A 673 -14.50 7.30 -12.78
N ASP A 674 -14.60 6.92 -11.51
CA ASP A 674 -14.87 5.53 -11.13
C ASP A 674 -16.36 5.27 -10.80
N TYR A 675 -17.07 6.28 -10.27
CA TYR A 675 -18.46 6.14 -9.83
C TYR A 675 -19.46 7.01 -10.60
N ASP A 676 -18.99 7.82 -11.55
CA ASP A 676 -19.79 8.87 -12.21
C ASP A 676 -20.52 9.74 -11.17
N ALA A 677 -19.82 10.03 -10.07
CA ALA A 677 -20.32 10.86 -8.97
C ALA A 677 -19.61 12.22 -8.99
N THR A 678 -20.37 13.29 -8.86
CA THR A 678 -19.84 14.66 -8.75
C THR A 678 -19.93 15.13 -7.32
N ILE A 679 -18.89 15.83 -6.86
CA ILE A 679 -18.84 16.46 -5.54
C ILE A 679 -18.58 17.94 -5.78
N ASP A 680 -19.51 18.78 -5.35
CA ASP A 680 -19.46 20.23 -5.57
C ASP A 680 -19.46 20.99 -4.23
N PHE A 681 -18.53 21.93 -4.10
CA PHE A 681 -18.34 22.79 -2.92
C PHE A 681 -18.69 24.26 -3.21
N SER A 682 -19.38 24.54 -4.33
CA SER A 682 -19.75 25.89 -4.76
C SER A 682 -20.89 26.51 -3.92
N ALA A 683 -21.63 25.70 -3.17
CA ALA A 683 -22.73 26.15 -2.34
C ALA A 683 -22.26 27.10 -1.23
N ALA A 684 -23.04 28.15 -0.98
CA ALA A 684 -22.74 29.10 0.09
C ALA A 684 -22.76 28.39 1.46
N PRO A 685 -21.90 28.78 2.41
CA PRO A 685 -21.91 28.19 3.74
C PRO A 685 -23.26 28.45 4.42
N THR A 686 -23.89 27.38 4.93
CA THR A 686 -25.18 27.44 5.62
C THR A 686 -25.07 27.74 7.11
N ASP A 687 -23.85 27.74 7.65
CA ASP A 687 -23.56 27.89 9.07
C ASP A 687 -22.16 28.50 9.23
N ALA A 688 -21.94 29.26 10.31
CA ALA A 688 -20.65 29.88 10.62
C ALA A 688 -19.52 28.84 10.82
N ALA A 689 -19.84 27.60 11.22
CA ALA A 689 -18.88 26.52 11.30
C ALA A 689 -18.39 26.03 9.93
N CYS A 690 -19.17 26.27 8.86
CA CYS A 690 -18.86 25.91 7.48
C CYS A 690 -18.25 27.08 6.70
N GLY A 691 -17.32 26.78 5.80
CA GLY A 691 -16.62 27.79 4.99
C GLY A 691 -16.44 27.43 3.54
N ALA A 692 -15.83 28.35 2.81
CA ALA A 692 -15.23 28.08 1.51
C ALA A 692 -13.74 27.75 1.66
N PHE A 693 -13.13 27.15 0.62
CA PHE A 693 -11.71 26.81 0.61
C PHE A 693 -10.79 28.00 0.98
N GLY A 694 -11.10 29.20 0.50
CA GLY A 694 -10.32 30.42 0.77
C GLY A 694 -10.28 30.83 2.25
N ASP A 695 -11.23 30.39 3.07
CA ASP A 695 -11.28 30.72 4.50
C ASP A 695 -10.31 29.89 5.34
N PHE A 696 -9.80 28.78 4.81
CA PHE A 696 -8.80 27.93 5.46
C PHE A 696 -7.37 28.42 5.21
N ALA A 697 -7.13 29.09 4.08
CA ALA A 697 -5.81 29.66 3.74
C ALA A 697 -5.43 30.88 4.61
N LYS A 698 -6.37 31.45 5.37
CA LYS A 698 -6.13 32.60 6.26
C LYS A 698 -5.41 32.13 7.53
N ALA A 699 -4.26 32.73 7.85
CA ALA A 699 -3.42 32.39 9.01
C ALA A 699 -4.02 32.76 10.39
N THR A 700 -5.23 33.34 10.41
CA THR A 700 -5.90 33.78 11.65
C THR A 700 -6.70 32.63 12.28
N PRO A 701 -6.55 32.40 13.60
CA PRO A 701 -7.47 31.54 14.35
C PRO A 701 -8.92 32.02 14.16
N GLY A 702 -9.83 31.09 13.91
CA GLY A 702 -11.21 31.45 13.61
C GLY A 702 -12.04 30.31 13.06
N GLN A 703 -13.35 30.49 13.03
CA GLN A 703 -14.22 29.73 12.15
C GLN A 703 -13.97 30.15 10.70
N PRO A 704 -14.18 29.27 9.71
CA PRO A 704 -14.83 27.95 9.77
C PRO A 704 -13.85 26.76 9.79
N CYS A 705 -14.23 25.63 10.41
CA CYS A 705 -13.42 24.39 10.43
C CYS A 705 -14.03 23.23 9.64
N LEU A 706 -15.19 23.47 9.01
CA LEU A 706 -15.91 22.51 8.19
C LEU A 706 -16.06 23.03 6.75
N LEU A 707 -16.11 22.12 5.79
CA LEU A 707 -16.54 22.38 4.40
C LEU A 707 -17.78 21.54 4.12
N SER A 708 -18.76 22.11 3.43
CA SER A 708 -19.96 21.40 2.99
C SER A 708 -19.92 21.21 1.47
N GLY A 709 -20.12 19.98 1.01
CA GLY A 709 -20.14 19.62 -0.39
C GLY A 709 -21.37 18.80 -0.75
N ARG A 710 -21.96 19.07 -1.91
CA ARG A 710 -23.07 18.30 -2.48
C ARG A 710 -22.51 17.14 -3.30
N ILE A 711 -22.94 15.93 -2.99
CA ILE A 711 -22.67 14.74 -3.82
C ILE A 711 -23.86 14.50 -4.72
N THR A 712 -23.64 14.37 -6.03
CA THR A 712 -24.64 13.85 -6.97
C THR A 712 -24.14 12.52 -7.52
N TYR A 713 -24.87 11.45 -7.21
CA TYR A 713 -24.56 10.09 -7.67
C TYR A 713 -25.09 9.84 -9.09
N HIS A 714 -24.63 8.76 -9.74
CA HIS A 714 -25.05 8.42 -11.11
C HIS A 714 -26.55 8.22 -11.29
N ASP A 715 -27.26 7.79 -10.24
CA ASP A 715 -28.72 7.61 -10.24
C ASP A 715 -29.49 8.90 -9.92
N ARG A 716 -28.77 10.04 -9.91
CA ARG A 716 -29.26 11.38 -9.55
C ARG A 716 -29.69 11.51 -8.09
N SER A 717 -29.47 10.51 -7.26
CA SER A 717 -29.63 10.68 -5.82
C SER A 717 -28.59 11.68 -5.31
N VAL A 718 -29.00 12.45 -4.30
CA VAL A 718 -28.18 13.50 -3.70
C VAL A 718 -27.74 13.06 -2.30
N GLY A 719 -26.46 13.27 -2.01
CA GLY A 719 -25.87 13.15 -0.69
C GLY A 719 -25.14 14.43 -0.27
N THR A 720 -24.75 14.48 0.99
CA THR A 720 -24.01 15.61 1.58
C THR A 720 -22.67 15.11 2.13
N LEU A 721 -21.59 15.80 1.78
CA LEU A 721 -20.25 15.59 2.32
C LEU A 721 -19.88 16.75 3.24
N LEU A 722 -19.69 16.46 4.52
CA LEU A 722 -19.16 17.42 5.50
C LEU A 722 -17.70 17.08 5.79
N VAL A 723 -16.77 17.96 5.44
CA VAL A 723 -15.32 17.74 5.65
C VAL A 723 -14.86 18.57 6.84
N ALA A 724 -14.39 17.90 7.89
CA ALA A 724 -13.73 18.50 9.03
C ALA A 724 -12.22 18.55 8.79
N LYS A 725 -11.66 19.77 8.70
CA LYS A 725 -10.23 20.00 8.53
C LYS A 725 -9.65 20.67 9.78
N PRO A 726 -8.58 20.14 10.39
CA PRO A 726 -8.00 20.73 11.59
C PRO A 726 -7.41 22.12 11.30
N ARG A 727 -7.78 23.09 12.12
CA ARG A 727 -7.27 24.47 12.12
C ARG A 727 -7.34 25.04 13.54
N LEU A 728 -6.60 26.10 13.82
CA LEU A 728 -6.74 26.81 15.10
C LEU A 728 -8.11 27.52 15.17
N LEU A 729 -8.82 27.32 16.27
CA LEU A 729 -10.16 27.85 16.52
C LEU A 729 -10.09 29.08 17.43
N ALA A 730 -11.08 29.98 17.37
CA ALA A 730 -11.08 31.18 18.22
C ALA A 730 -11.31 30.85 19.72
N ASP A 731 -12.18 29.88 19.98
CA ASP A 731 -12.69 29.44 21.28
C ASP A 731 -11.87 28.28 21.90
N MET A 732 -10.56 28.24 21.66
CA MET A 732 -9.69 27.22 22.26
C MET A 732 -9.43 27.50 23.75
N PRO A 733 -9.34 26.45 24.60
CA PRO A 733 -8.86 26.59 25.97
C PRO A 733 -7.40 27.06 26.01
N LEU A 734 -6.99 27.58 27.17
CA LEU A 734 -5.69 28.24 27.38
C LEU A 734 -4.50 27.34 26.97
N ASP A 735 -4.53 26.09 27.37
CA ASP A 735 -3.48 25.10 27.09
C ASP A 735 -3.32 24.84 25.59
N LEU A 736 -4.43 24.63 24.87
CA LEU A 736 -4.42 24.41 23.43
C LEU A 736 -3.99 25.66 22.65
N ARG A 737 -4.43 26.84 23.10
CA ARG A 737 -4.00 28.13 22.50
C ARG A 737 -2.50 28.34 22.67
N ALA A 738 -1.99 28.19 23.89
CA ALA A 738 -0.56 28.34 24.18
C ALA A 738 0.30 27.29 23.47
N TYR A 739 -0.19 26.05 23.32
CA TYR A 739 0.47 25.02 22.52
C TYR A 739 0.51 25.42 21.04
N GLY A 740 -0.61 25.84 20.47
CA GLY A 740 -0.70 26.24 19.08
C GLY A 740 0.16 27.45 18.72
N GLU A 741 0.30 28.42 19.63
CA GLU A 741 1.22 29.56 19.47
C GLU A 741 2.69 29.12 19.51
N ARG A 742 3.06 28.25 20.47
CA ARG A 742 4.44 27.75 20.61
C ARG A 742 4.87 26.85 19.45
N GLU A 743 3.97 26.01 18.94
CA GLU A 743 4.25 25.03 17.88
C GLU A 743 3.84 25.50 16.48
N LYS A 744 3.60 26.81 16.31
CA LYS A 744 3.20 27.42 15.03
C LYS A 744 4.23 27.14 13.94
N ASP A 745 5.51 27.32 14.25
CA ASP A 745 6.62 27.12 13.29
C ASP A 745 6.88 25.63 13.02
N SER A 746 6.53 24.77 13.98
CA SER A 746 6.52 23.30 13.81
C SER A 746 5.37 22.83 12.90
N GLY A 747 4.43 23.72 12.55
CA GLY A 747 3.33 23.46 11.64
C GLY A 747 2.03 23.02 12.30
N PHE A 748 1.83 23.17 13.62
CA PHE A 748 0.56 22.80 14.27
C PHE A 748 -0.62 23.66 13.76
N PRO A 749 -1.81 23.08 13.47
CA PRO A 749 -2.22 21.69 13.63
C PRO A 749 -2.02 20.81 12.38
N GLN A 750 -1.21 21.24 11.41
CA GLN A 750 -0.87 20.54 10.15
C GLN A 750 0.55 19.93 10.15
N GLN A 751 1.05 19.51 11.32
CA GLN A 751 2.39 18.95 11.44
C GLN A 751 2.55 17.69 10.58
N SER A 752 3.79 17.43 10.16
CA SER A 752 4.11 16.27 9.32
C SER A 752 3.66 14.95 9.95
N ILE A 753 3.18 14.04 9.10
CA ILE A 753 2.85 12.66 9.44
C ILE A 753 4.10 11.78 9.66
N GLY A 754 5.31 12.29 9.40
CA GLY A 754 6.56 11.57 9.67
C GLY A 754 6.82 11.33 11.16
N ASP A 755 6.24 12.15 12.04
CA ASP A 755 6.36 11.94 13.49
C ASP A 755 5.32 10.96 14.02
N GLN A 756 5.79 9.80 14.47
CA GLN A 756 4.97 8.73 15.03
C GLN A 756 5.15 8.59 16.56
N PHE A 757 5.79 9.56 17.24
CA PHE A 757 6.13 9.49 18.66
C PHE A 757 5.57 10.66 19.47
N PHE A 758 4.25 10.82 19.46
CA PHE A 758 3.59 11.93 20.15
C PHE A 758 3.91 11.92 21.65
N ASP A 759 4.38 13.05 22.15
CA ASP A 759 4.45 13.27 23.60
C ASP A 759 3.06 13.59 24.16
N GLU A 760 2.97 13.69 25.49
CA GLU A 760 1.69 13.91 26.16
C GLU A 760 1.04 15.24 25.75
N ALA A 761 1.83 16.32 25.61
CA ALA A 761 1.32 17.63 25.26
C ALA A 761 0.78 17.69 23.83
N GLN A 762 1.52 17.10 22.88
CA GLN A 762 1.11 16.98 21.48
C GLN A 762 -0.12 16.10 21.35
N TRP A 763 -0.14 14.95 22.03
CA TRP A 763 -1.29 14.04 22.03
C TRP A 763 -2.53 14.75 22.57
N GLU A 764 -2.45 15.38 23.75
CA GLU A 764 -3.60 16.04 24.35
C GLU A 764 -4.09 17.21 23.49
N SER A 765 -3.18 17.98 22.87
CA SER A 765 -3.54 19.11 22.01
C SER A 765 -4.30 18.70 20.76
N TYR A 766 -3.86 17.64 20.05
CA TYR A 766 -4.60 17.11 18.90
C TYR A 766 -5.95 16.51 19.32
N HIS A 767 -5.98 15.80 20.44
CA HIS A 767 -7.21 15.21 20.96
C HIS A 767 -8.24 16.30 21.35
N GLN A 768 -7.83 17.35 22.06
CA GLN A 768 -8.71 18.47 22.42
C GLN A 768 -9.17 19.24 21.19
N LEU A 769 -8.28 19.50 20.22
CA LEU A 769 -8.67 20.14 18.98
C LEU A 769 -9.71 19.32 18.22
N GLY A 770 -9.50 18.00 18.10
CA GLY A 770 -10.46 17.09 17.50
C GLY A 770 -11.81 17.12 18.21
N ARG A 771 -11.82 17.14 19.55
CA ARG A 771 -13.04 17.25 20.35
C ARG A 771 -13.81 18.54 20.06
N LEU A 772 -13.13 19.69 20.01
CA LEU A 772 -13.76 20.97 19.69
C LEU A 772 -14.34 21.01 18.27
N ILE A 773 -13.71 20.33 17.31
CA ILE A 773 -14.22 20.18 15.94
C ILE A 773 -15.45 19.26 15.95
N GLY A 774 -15.39 18.11 16.63
CA GLY A 774 -16.51 17.18 16.75
C GLY A 774 -17.74 17.81 17.40
N LEU A 775 -17.55 18.68 18.41
CA LEU A 775 -18.63 19.42 19.07
C LEU A 775 -19.38 20.38 18.14
N ARG A 776 -18.75 20.88 17.07
CA ARG A 776 -19.41 21.73 16.07
C ARG A 776 -20.28 20.94 15.11
N ILE A 777 -20.07 19.64 15.00
CA ILE A 777 -20.87 18.76 14.15
C ILE A 777 -22.13 18.40 14.96
N THR A 778 -23.22 19.11 14.69
CA THR A 778 -24.52 18.91 15.36
C THR A 778 -25.55 18.32 14.41
N ARG A 779 -26.64 17.75 14.96
CA ARG A 779 -27.76 17.25 14.17
C ARG A 779 -28.38 18.35 13.31
N GLN A 780 -28.53 19.54 13.89
CA GLN A 780 -29.09 20.70 13.21
C GLN A 780 -28.20 21.13 12.04
N LEU A 781 -26.88 21.18 12.24
CA LEU A 781 -25.94 21.53 11.18
C LEU A 781 -26.05 20.56 10.00
N ILE A 782 -26.04 19.25 10.28
CA ILE A 782 -26.15 18.23 9.22
C ILE A 782 -27.48 18.37 8.48
N ALA A 783 -28.59 18.57 9.20
CA ALA A 783 -29.90 18.77 8.59
C ALA A 783 -29.95 20.02 7.69
N ASN A 784 -29.40 21.14 8.15
CA ASN A 784 -29.32 22.38 7.37
C ASN A 784 -28.48 22.19 6.10
N CYS A 785 -27.28 21.60 6.22
CA CYS A 785 -26.42 21.30 5.08
C CYS A 785 -27.10 20.34 4.10
N HIS A 786 -27.81 19.33 4.61
CA HIS A 786 -28.51 18.36 3.78
C HIS A 786 -29.66 18.99 3.00
N HIS A 787 -30.48 19.81 3.67
CA HIS A 787 -31.58 20.52 3.05
C HIS A 787 -31.08 21.43 1.92
N HIS A 788 -30.01 22.20 2.18
CA HIS A 788 -29.41 23.09 1.18
C HIS A 788 -28.79 22.33 0.00
N CYS A 789 -28.19 21.16 0.25
CA CYS A 789 -27.69 20.29 -0.83
C CYS A 789 -28.82 19.72 -1.70
N GLN A 790 -29.99 19.43 -1.12
CA GLN A 790 -31.13 18.94 -1.88
C GLN A 790 -31.78 20.05 -2.72
N TRP A 791 -31.88 21.27 -2.16
CA TRP A 791 -32.60 22.40 -2.75
C TRP A 791 -31.70 23.65 -2.85
N PRO A 792 -30.81 23.71 -3.86
CA PRO A 792 -29.95 24.86 -4.06
C PRO A 792 -30.80 26.08 -4.43
N GLY A 793 -30.83 27.11 -3.57
CA GLY A 793 -31.55 28.36 -3.81
C GLY A 793 -32.69 28.67 -2.84
N THR A 794 -33.05 27.75 -1.94
CA THR A 794 -33.91 28.02 -0.78
C THR A 794 -33.01 28.26 0.43
N ALA A 795 -32.54 29.49 0.60
CA ALA A 795 -31.79 29.93 1.77
C ALA A 795 -32.64 30.90 2.59
#